data_AF-A0A3S9MZV5-F1
#
_entry.id   AF-A0A3S9MZV5-F1
#
_cell.length_a   1.000
_cell.length_b   1.000
_cell.length_c   1.000
_cell.angle_alpha   90.00
_cell.angle_beta   90.00
_cell.angle_gamma   90.00
#
_symmetry.space_group_name_H-M   'P 1'
#
loop_
_entity.id
_entity.type
_entity.pdbx_description
1 polymer ?
#
loop_
_entity_poly.entity_id
_entity_poly.type
_entity_poly.pdbx_seq_one_letter_code
_entity_poly.pdbx_strand_id
1 'polypeptide(L)'
;MRILYFIIILTTTGALGQTRQELLDAAAAFPPMPRETIDMIPFAGRSLSFGSGTPFNDLEYTIMNFDYIDGENGGSDTFMPVRPSEKFPGSNSVKYARSVLNTDLNEAYDTGNRDRFILGTSAYDLPFFSSGSDNIDNDYMVIQHFDYEFGAIELNGKPLDYKLLKATESEGVNTSGNYLFHTANFNATGEVDLIAFIFPCDDLQDNVSGSSPQDYSTLCNQSQTLDLDNRNQFVFSTPIETTPSIPQAIAQYGGPGKEVIGGMTADSDGNVYLMGATDSDLTGDGNIDNEIFISKIDPSGESIWVYSLPQKNGALLFDAVTDEEYIYVCGRTLDAIPGYSNAGRWDGVLLKIDINTGILVASNQWGNSGIDGYGNIVLDENGGLYVSGQGSPNNGDGGTDNAYLVARHKTSDLSNDWRVIEPTTATGFSASAEAWGGLYFKKGATQSEDRIVVAGWYIAAGGANNFVSVYDNLYAETPTRPHSIVFSSPGSQADWVMDNVIDSEGNIYIAGYTSGNLQGGHQGQGDAYVRKYSPSLTNPQTLQFGTPQSDMVRKMEIDGEDNIYLVGHTYGNLFASNADISLNTGDVYAYKLDSDLNVLASVQLGTPHEDRAFSAFKNNLLFMGGMTEGVIKDSSKGSFDGYVLALDPTNLELSGTTLSTNEETLNSGLRLYPNPVIQQLRIQGNIRNASLKIYDLTGRLMMSQDNFNGSLDVSNIKTGNYIIALKNDNQSKTFKVIKL
;
A
#
# COMPACT_ATOMS: atom_id res chain seq x y z
N MET A 1 37.61 -36.51 57.63
CA MET A 1 36.51 -37.31 58.21
C MET A 1 35.26 -36.44 58.19
N ARG A 2 34.25 -36.86 57.42
CA ARG A 2 32.93 -36.25 57.12
C ARG A 2 32.90 -34.92 56.34
N ILE A 3 32.72 -35.08 55.03
CA ILE A 3 32.25 -34.11 54.05
C ILE A 3 30.75 -33.90 54.29
N LEU A 4 30.32 -32.65 54.49
CA LEU A 4 28.89 -32.26 54.53
C LEU A 4 28.46 -31.93 53.10
N TYR A 5 27.52 -32.69 52.55
CA TYR A 5 26.84 -32.36 51.30
C TYR A 5 25.82 -31.24 51.58
N PHE A 6 26.06 -30.05 51.02
CA PHE A 6 25.00 -29.06 50.82
C PHE A 6 24.20 -29.48 49.59
N ILE A 7 22.96 -29.92 49.82
CA ILE A 7 21.97 -30.06 48.76
C ILE A 7 21.49 -28.65 48.45
N ILE A 8 22.01 -28.06 47.36
CA ILE A 8 21.40 -26.90 46.72
C ILE A 8 20.19 -27.47 45.97
N ILE A 9 19.00 -27.26 46.52
CA ILE A 9 17.75 -27.39 45.75
C ILE A 9 17.79 -26.24 44.75
N LEU A 10 18.21 -26.53 43.51
CA LEU A 10 17.83 -25.69 42.38
C LEU A 10 16.31 -25.84 42.26
N THR A 11 15.57 -24.90 42.85
CA THR A 11 14.23 -24.60 42.36
C THR A 11 14.42 -24.01 40.98
N THR A 12 14.27 -24.84 39.95
CA THR A 12 13.91 -24.36 38.62
C THR A 12 12.62 -23.55 38.80
N THR A 13 12.72 -22.23 38.76
CA THR A 13 11.57 -21.36 38.52
C THR A 13 11.11 -21.64 37.10
N GLY A 14 10.36 -22.73 36.92
CA GLY A 14 9.49 -22.87 35.76
C GLY A 14 8.50 -21.72 35.83
N ALA A 15 8.28 -21.03 34.71
CA ALA A 15 7.19 -20.08 34.59
C ALA A 15 5.92 -20.71 35.15
N LEU A 16 5.29 -20.05 36.14
CA LEU A 16 3.96 -20.44 36.60
C LEU A 16 3.02 -20.22 35.41
N GLY A 17 2.73 -21.28 34.67
CA GLY A 17 1.71 -21.23 33.64
C GLY A 17 0.37 -20.92 34.29
N GLN A 18 -0.33 -19.91 33.79
CA GLN A 18 -1.66 -19.52 34.26
C GLN A 18 -2.57 -20.74 34.22
N THR A 19 -3.29 -20.97 35.30
CA THR A 19 -4.30 -22.03 35.36
C THR A 19 -5.47 -21.66 34.46
N ARG A 20 -6.19 -22.68 33.97
CA ARG A 20 -7.41 -22.46 33.19
C ARG A 20 -8.44 -21.60 33.95
N GLN A 21 -8.52 -21.75 35.28
CA GLN A 21 -9.46 -20.98 36.09
C GLN A 21 -9.09 -19.49 36.13
N GLU A 22 -7.81 -19.15 36.24
CA GLU A 22 -7.36 -17.74 36.19
C GLU A 22 -7.68 -17.10 34.85
N LEU A 23 -7.54 -17.84 33.74
CA LEU A 23 -7.93 -17.36 32.42
C LEU A 23 -9.46 -17.23 32.26
N LEU A 24 -10.25 -18.13 32.84
CA LEU A 24 -11.72 -18.01 32.86
C LEU A 24 -12.18 -16.79 33.66
N ASP A 25 -11.56 -16.55 34.82
CA ASP A 25 -11.87 -15.39 35.67
C ASP A 25 -11.52 -14.08 34.94
N ALA A 26 -10.39 -14.05 34.21
CA ALA A 26 -10.03 -12.93 33.34
C ALA A 26 -11.04 -12.74 32.20
N ALA A 27 -11.37 -13.80 31.46
CA ALA A 27 -12.34 -13.77 30.36
C ALA A 27 -13.74 -13.32 30.82
N ALA A 28 -14.16 -13.66 32.03
CA ALA A 28 -15.45 -13.27 32.59
C ALA A 28 -15.55 -11.77 32.94
N ALA A 29 -14.42 -11.07 33.05
CA ALA A 29 -14.39 -9.63 33.31
C ALA A 29 -14.74 -8.78 32.08
N PHE A 30 -14.57 -9.33 30.87
CA PHE A 30 -14.88 -8.64 29.61
C PHE A 30 -16.39 -8.58 29.37
N PRO A 31 -16.91 -7.49 28.77
CA PRO A 31 -18.30 -7.40 28.38
C PRO A 31 -18.66 -8.46 27.32
N PRO A 32 -19.96 -8.68 27.04
CA PRO A 32 -20.37 -9.47 25.89
C PRO A 32 -19.68 -8.98 24.62
N MET A 33 -19.12 -9.90 23.85
CA MET A 33 -18.36 -9.57 22.63
C MET A 33 -19.33 -9.08 21.56
N PRO A 34 -19.03 -7.94 20.91
CA PRO A 34 -19.90 -7.37 19.89
C PRO A 34 -20.12 -8.38 18.76
N ARG A 35 -21.36 -8.51 18.30
CA ARG A 35 -21.71 -9.39 17.20
C ARG A 35 -21.99 -8.65 15.91
N GLU A 36 -22.48 -7.42 16.03
CA GLU A 36 -22.70 -6.49 14.94
C GLU A 36 -21.99 -5.16 15.22
N THR A 37 -21.77 -4.35 14.20
CA THR A 37 -21.21 -3.00 14.35
C THR A 37 -22.07 -2.10 15.25
N ILE A 38 -23.39 -2.35 15.34
CA ILE A 38 -24.29 -1.68 16.30
C ILE A 38 -23.98 -2.00 17.76
N ASP A 39 -23.28 -3.09 18.04
CA ASP A 39 -22.89 -3.48 19.40
C ASP A 39 -21.64 -2.74 19.88
N MET A 40 -20.89 -2.08 18.98
CA MET A 40 -19.65 -1.33 19.27
C MET A 40 -19.88 0.04 19.94
N ILE A 41 -21.08 0.29 20.48
CA ILE A 41 -21.45 1.55 21.15
C ILE A 41 -20.54 1.76 22.39
N PRO A 42 -19.93 2.95 22.58
CA PRO A 42 -19.23 3.22 23.83
C PRO A 42 -20.19 3.19 25.03
N PHE A 43 -19.70 2.69 26.16
CA PHE A 43 -20.40 2.61 27.46
C PHE A 43 -20.93 3.95 28.04
N ALA A 44 -21.04 5.03 27.27
CA ALA A 44 -21.65 6.30 27.70
C ALA A 44 -22.43 6.97 26.55
N GLY A 45 -23.76 6.95 26.68
CA GLY A 45 -24.74 7.46 25.71
C GLY A 45 -24.49 8.83 25.08
N ARG A 46 -24.54 8.91 23.75
CA ARG A 46 -25.69 9.39 22.94
C ARG A 46 -25.32 9.59 21.46
N SER A 47 -26.23 9.10 20.61
CA SER A 47 -26.44 9.38 19.17
C SER A 47 -25.55 8.66 18.15
N LEU A 48 -26.24 8.11 17.14
CA LEU A 48 -25.88 6.98 16.26
C LEU A 48 -25.62 7.44 14.82
N SER A 49 -24.76 6.75 14.09
CA SER A 49 -24.86 6.61 12.63
C SER A 49 -24.28 5.26 12.17
N PHE A 50 -25.10 4.51 11.43
CA PHE A 50 -24.76 3.24 10.76
C PHE A 50 -24.47 3.53 9.30
N GLY A 51 -23.42 2.93 8.73
CA GLY A 51 -23.61 2.30 7.43
C GLY A 51 -22.39 2.00 6.57
N SER A 52 -22.79 1.48 5.40
CA SER A 52 -22.23 0.35 4.65
C SER A 52 -21.13 0.75 3.66
N GLY A 53 -20.24 -0.17 3.26
CA GLY A 53 -20.50 -1.09 2.16
C GLY A 53 -20.05 -2.52 2.47
N THR A 54 -20.98 -3.44 2.36
CA THR A 54 -20.92 -4.83 2.81
C THR A 54 -20.50 -5.77 1.66
N PRO A 55 -19.88 -6.93 1.96
CA PRO A 55 -20.70 -8.09 2.32
C PRO A 55 -20.65 -8.39 3.82
N PHE A 56 -20.84 -7.33 4.59
CA PHE A 56 -21.68 -7.23 5.79
C PHE A 56 -20.84 -6.91 7.01
N ASN A 57 -20.70 -5.60 7.27
CA ASN A 57 -20.11 -4.99 8.45
C ASN A 57 -18.58 -5.06 8.57
N ASP A 58 -17.86 -4.73 7.49
CA ASP A 58 -16.42 -4.50 7.58
C ASP A 58 -16.12 -3.13 8.21
N LEU A 59 -15.81 -3.23 9.51
CA LEU A 59 -14.70 -2.53 10.15
C LEU A 59 -14.82 -1.04 10.41
N GLU A 60 -15.56 -0.73 11.48
CA GLU A 60 -15.34 0.49 12.26
C GLU A 60 -14.11 0.31 13.16
N TYR A 61 -13.22 1.29 13.08
CA TYR A 61 -11.93 1.40 13.75
C TYR A 61 -10.84 0.48 13.16
N THR A 62 -10.30 0.95 12.03
CA THR A 62 -8.91 0.76 11.65
C THR A 62 -8.37 -0.66 11.63
N ILE A 63 -8.90 -1.42 10.68
CA ILE A 63 -8.16 -2.50 10.07
C ILE A 63 -8.04 -2.16 8.61
N MET A 64 -6.81 -2.11 8.10
CA MET A 64 -6.61 -2.02 6.67
C MET A 64 -6.98 -3.39 6.13
N ASN A 65 -8.15 -3.47 5.49
CA ASN A 65 -8.48 -4.58 4.62
C ASN A 65 -7.80 -4.31 3.27
N PHE A 66 -6.90 -5.19 2.83
CA PHE A 66 -6.20 -5.04 1.56
C PHE A 66 -7.10 -5.29 0.35
N ASP A 67 -8.26 -5.95 0.52
CA ASP A 67 -9.35 -6.00 -0.47
C ASP A 67 -9.74 -4.63 -1.00
N TYR A 68 -9.59 -3.61 -0.16
CA TYR A 68 -9.94 -2.25 -0.54
C TYR A 68 -8.81 -1.51 -1.27
N ILE A 69 -7.58 -2.01 -1.14
CA ILE A 69 -6.39 -1.51 -1.83
C ILE A 69 -6.18 -2.25 -3.14
N ASP A 70 -6.62 -3.51 -3.24
CA ASP A 70 -6.47 -4.39 -4.39
C ASP A 70 -7.79 -4.72 -5.10
N GLY A 71 -8.90 -4.32 -4.50
CA GLY A 71 -10.22 -4.44 -5.09
C GLY A 71 -10.93 -5.72 -4.73
N GLU A 72 -10.29 -6.83 -4.33
CA GLU A 72 -10.92 -8.15 -4.28
C GLU A 72 -12.22 -8.24 -3.42
N ASN A 73 -13.20 -9.02 -3.87
CA ASN A 73 -14.45 -9.37 -3.16
C ASN A 73 -14.46 -10.87 -2.80
N GLY A 74 -13.40 -11.59 -3.19
CA GLY A 74 -13.17 -13.00 -2.96
C GLY A 74 -11.68 -13.26 -3.15
N GLY A 75 -11.01 -13.72 -2.11
CA GLY A 75 -9.56 -13.68 -2.01
C GLY A 75 -9.10 -13.98 -0.58
N SER A 76 -7.80 -13.83 -0.31
CA SER A 76 -7.22 -13.98 1.02
C SER A 76 -7.06 -12.60 1.66
N ASP A 77 -7.91 -12.24 2.61
CA ASP A 77 -7.88 -10.89 3.17
C ASP A 77 -6.71 -10.75 4.14
N THR A 78 -5.86 -9.73 3.98
CA THR A 78 -4.92 -9.38 5.05
C THR A 78 -5.53 -8.28 5.91
N PHE A 79 -5.70 -8.57 7.19
CA PHE A 79 -6.24 -7.65 8.18
C PHE A 79 -5.10 -7.17 9.07
N MET A 80 -4.71 -5.91 8.89
CA MET A 80 -3.73 -5.23 9.73
C MET A 80 -4.40 -4.18 10.63
N PRO A 81 -4.57 -4.44 11.93
CA PRO A 81 -5.07 -3.44 12.85
C PRO A 81 -4.06 -2.31 13.02
N VAL A 82 -4.59 -1.10 13.11
CA VAL A 82 -3.87 0.10 13.53
C VAL A 82 -3.45 -0.03 14.97
N ARG A 83 -2.18 0.25 15.22
CA ARG A 83 -1.60 0.20 16.55
C ARG A 83 -2.29 1.24 17.44
N PRO A 84 -2.76 0.92 18.64
CA PRO A 84 -3.18 1.94 19.60
C PRO A 84 -1.96 2.84 19.90
N SER A 85 -2.08 4.12 19.55
CA SER A 85 -1.00 5.12 19.67
C SER A 85 -0.75 5.53 21.12
N GLU A 86 -1.72 5.35 22.01
CA GLU A 86 -1.60 5.82 23.38
C GLU A 86 -1.84 4.73 24.43
N LYS A 87 -1.08 4.84 25.52
CA LYS A 87 -1.45 4.29 26.82
C LYS A 87 -2.56 5.15 27.43
N PHE A 88 -3.77 5.09 26.88
CA PHE A 88 -4.88 5.94 27.31
C PHE A 88 -5.73 5.29 28.40
N PRO A 89 -5.90 5.92 29.57
CA PRO A 89 -6.91 5.52 30.55
C PRO A 89 -8.31 5.79 30.00
N GLY A 90 -8.99 4.73 29.56
CA GLY A 90 -10.46 4.69 29.49
C GLY A 90 -11.16 5.19 28.22
N SER A 91 -10.52 5.22 27.04
CA SER A 91 -11.24 5.34 25.76
C SER A 91 -11.36 3.97 25.07
N ASN A 92 -12.44 3.26 25.38
CA ASN A 92 -12.76 1.92 24.88
C ASN A 92 -12.76 1.83 23.34
N SER A 93 -11.91 0.99 22.76
CA SER A 93 -11.87 0.79 21.30
C SER A 93 -11.75 -0.68 20.95
N VAL A 94 -12.82 -1.45 21.15
CA VAL A 94 -12.92 -2.81 20.59
C VAL A 94 -12.75 -2.73 19.08
N LYS A 95 -11.78 -3.45 18.52
CA LYS A 95 -11.61 -3.58 17.07
C LYS A 95 -12.39 -4.81 16.66
N TYR A 96 -13.24 -4.69 15.66
CA TYR A 96 -14.12 -5.78 15.25
C TYR A 96 -13.92 -6.04 13.78
N ALA A 97 -13.58 -7.28 13.44
CA ALA A 97 -13.44 -7.75 12.08
C ALA A 97 -14.29 -8.99 11.86
N ARG A 98 -14.78 -9.11 10.64
CA ARG A 98 -15.56 -10.23 10.19
C ARG A 98 -14.92 -10.74 8.91
N SER A 99 -14.39 -11.95 8.96
CA SER A 99 -13.99 -12.67 7.76
C SER A 99 -15.20 -12.82 6.83
N VAL A 100 -14.95 -12.72 5.52
CA VAL A 100 -16.03 -12.71 4.52
C VAL A 100 -16.88 -13.98 4.65
N LEU A 101 -18.19 -13.78 4.81
CA LEU A 101 -19.16 -14.83 4.58
C LEU A 101 -19.14 -15.11 3.08
N ASN A 102 -18.55 -16.23 2.66
CA ASN A 102 -18.74 -16.76 1.31
C ASN A 102 -20.23 -16.95 1.05
N THR A 103 -20.92 -15.91 0.56
CA THR A 103 -22.35 -15.97 0.27
C THR A 103 -22.68 -16.83 -0.94
N ASP A 104 -21.67 -17.40 -1.62
CA ASP A 104 -21.82 -18.33 -2.73
C ASP A 104 -21.04 -19.64 -2.50
N LEU A 105 -21.42 -20.40 -1.46
CA LEU A 105 -20.98 -21.80 -1.28
C LEU A 105 -21.55 -22.77 -2.32
N ASN A 106 -21.64 -22.35 -3.59
CA ASN A 106 -21.91 -23.29 -4.67
C ASN A 106 -21.35 -22.81 -6.01
N GLU A 107 -20.03 -22.73 -6.13
CA GLU A 107 -19.33 -23.18 -7.33
C GLU A 107 -17.87 -23.52 -6.98
N ALA A 108 -17.39 -24.62 -7.55
CA ALA A 108 -16.25 -25.38 -7.03
C ALA A 108 -14.91 -24.63 -7.15
N TYR A 109 -14.34 -24.22 -6.01
CA TYR A 109 -12.94 -23.80 -5.92
C TYR A 109 -12.18 -24.77 -5.00
N ASP A 110 -11.23 -25.47 -5.61
CA ASP A 110 -10.33 -26.41 -4.96
C ASP A 110 -9.02 -25.67 -4.64
N THR A 111 -8.70 -25.61 -3.34
CA THR A 111 -7.40 -25.27 -2.70
C THR A 111 -6.92 -23.79 -2.68
N GLY A 112 -6.80 -23.21 -1.46
CA GLY A 112 -5.58 -22.47 -1.09
C GLY A 112 -5.67 -21.10 -0.41
N ASN A 113 -6.80 -20.42 -0.34
CA ASN A 113 -6.85 -19.00 0.11
C ASN A 113 -7.07 -18.87 1.63
N ARG A 114 -6.40 -17.90 2.28
CA ARG A 114 -6.35 -17.72 3.73
C ARG A 114 -6.48 -16.27 4.18
N ASP A 115 -7.52 -15.92 4.94
CA ASP A 115 -7.53 -14.65 5.67
C ASP A 115 -6.36 -14.61 6.66
N ARG A 116 -5.60 -13.52 6.70
CA ARG A 116 -4.47 -13.31 7.60
C ARG A 116 -4.72 -12.11 8.51
N PHE A 117 -4.89 -12.37 9.80
CA PHE A 117 -4.99 -11.32 10.83
C PHE A 117 -3.64 -11.08 11.48
N ILE A 118 -3.03 -9.91 11.27
CA ILE A 118 -1.71 -9.58 11.81
C ILE A 118 -1.87 -8.83 13.13
N LEU A 119 -1.71 -9.54 14.24
CA LEU A 119 -1.90 -9.00 15.60
C LEU A 119 -0.57 -8.76 16.32
N GLY A 120 0.56 -9.00 15.67
CA GLY A 120 1.90 -8.64 16.13
C GLY A 120 2.98 -8.99 15.11
N THR A 121 4.07 -8.21 15.10
CA THR A 121 5.19 -8.36 14.16
C THR A 121 6.52 -8.55 14.90
N SER A 122 7.53 -9.08 14.20
CA SER A 122 8.83 -9.42 14.81
C SER A 122 9.65 -8.20 15.25
N ALA A 123 9.19 -7.02 14.85
CA ALA A 123 9.85 -5.76 15.10
C ALA A 123 9.44 -5.10 16.43
N TYR A 124 8.44 -5.66 17.12
CA TYR A 124 8.01 -5.21 18.44
C TYR A 124 8.06 -6.31 19.48
N ASP A 125 8.36 -5.91 20.72
CA ASP A 125 8.41 -6.82 21.87
C ASP A 125 7.01 -7.22 22.38
N LEU A 126 5.95 -6.47 22.01
CA LEU A 126 4.57 -6.70 22.44
C LEU A 126 3.62 -6.83 21.24
N PRO A 127 2.54 -7.62 21.36
CA PRO A 127 1.46 -7.64 20.37
C PRO A 127 0.70 -6.31 20.32
N PHE A 128 -0.03 -6.06 19.24
CA PHE A 128 -0.69 -4.78 18.99
C PHE A 128 -1.77 -4.40 20.02
N PHE A 129 -2.34 -5.40 20.71
CA PHE A 129 -3.43 -5.27 21.68
C PHE A 129 -2.95 -5.51 23.13
N SER A 130 -1.68 -5.27 23.43
CA SER A 130 -1.18 -5.34 24.82
C SER A 130 -1.68 -4.15 25.64
N SER A 131 -2.07 -4.38 26.89
CA SER A 131 -2.57 -3.33 27.79
C SER A 131 -1.59 -2.15 27.96
N GLY A 132 -2.18 -0.95 28.08
CA GLY A 132 -1.44 0.29 28.32
C GLY A 132 -0.90 0.44 29.74
N SER A 133 -0.40 1.62 30.11
CA SER A 133 0.04 1.89 31.50
C SER A 133 -1.10 2.18 32.48
N ASP A 134 -2.34 2.07 32.02
CA ASP A 134 -3.55 2.31 32.82
C ASP A 134 -4.08 1.05 33.52
N ASN A 135 -3.45 -0.13 33.30
CA ASN A 135 -3.81 -1.42 33.90
C ASN A 135 -5.27 -1.84 33.62
N ILE A 136 -5.82 -1.40 32.48
CA ILE A 136 -7.13 -1.85 31.98
C ILE A 136 -6.87 -2.52 30.64
N ASP A 137 -7.30 -3.77 30.52
CA ASP A 137 -7.21 -4.55 29.30
C ASP A 137 -8.52 -4.38 28.51
N ASN A 138 -8.56 -3.35 27.66
CA ASN A 138 -9.78 -2.95 26.92
C ASN A 138 -9.53 -2.64 25.43
N ASP A 139 -8.34 -2.97 24.92
CA ASP A 139 -7.97 -2.84 23.51
C ASP A 139 -7.74 -4.25 22.96
N TYR A 140 -8.77 -4.83 22.35
CA TYR A 140 -8.71 -6.20 21.81
C TYR A 140 -9.42 -6.30 20.47
N MET A 141 -8.99 -7.29 19.70
CA MET A 141 -9.61 -7.66 18.43
C MET A 141 -10.78 -8.63 18.66
N VAL A 142 -11.86 -8.46 17.91
CA VAL A 142 -12.98 -9.40 17.84
C VAL A 142 -13.03 -9.92 16.41
N ILE A 143 -12.81 -11.22 16.23
CA ILE A 143 -12.77 -11.89 14.93
C ILE A 143 -14.01 -12.77 14.78
N GLN A 144 -14.80 -12.51 13.75
CA GLN A 144 -15.92 -13.34 13.33
C GLN A 144 -15.62 -14.11 12.06
N HIS A 145 -16.28 -15.26 11.93
CA HIS A 145 -16.23 -16.12 10.73
C HIS A 145 -14.83 -16.57 10.31
N PHE A 146 -13.89 -16.62 11.27
CA PHE A 146 -12.53 -17.07 11.01
C PHE A 146 -12.50 -18.52 10.55
N ASP A 147 -11.92 -18.77 9.37
CA ASP A 147 -11.73 -20.11 8.83
C ASP A 147 -10.64 -20.86 9.63
N TYR A 148 -11.00 -21.96 10.27
CA TYR A 148 -10.08 -22.75 11.09
C TYR A 148 -9.17 -23.68 10.27
N GLU A 149 -9.45 -23.93 9.00
CA GLU A 149 -8.62 -24.76 8.13
C GLU A 149 -7.59 -23.93 7.37
N PHE A 150 -8.02 -22.79 6.85
CA PHE A 150 -7.21 -21.97 5.97
C PHE A 150 -6.79 -20.63 6.59
N GLY A 151 -7.61 -20.00 7.44
CA GLY A 151 -7.28 -18.71 8.06
C GLY A 151 -6.04 -18.76 8.96
N ALA A 152 -5.31 -17.65 9.02
CA ALA A 152 -4.11 -17.46 9.81
C ALA A 152 -4.19 -16.22 10.70
N ILE A 153 -3.72 -16.33 11.94
CA ILE A 153 -3.47 -15.23 12.86
C ILE A 153 -1.97 -15.13 13.07
N GLU A 154 -1.39 -14.00 12.71
CA GLU A 154 0.01 -13.70 12.96
C GLU A 154 0.20 -12.98 14.29
N LEU A 155 1.22 -13.41 15.02
CA LEU A 155 1.62 -12.90 16.33
C LEU A 155 3.13 -12.61 16.35
N ASN A 156 3.59 -11.81 17.32
CA ASN A 156 5.00 -11.65 17.59
C ASN A 156 5.50 -12.70 18.61
N GLY A 157 6.83 -12.77 18.82
CA GLY A 157 7.40 -13.66 19.83
C GLY A 157 7.27 -15.15 19.50
N LYS A 158 6.83 -15.97 20.46
CA LYS A 158 6.73 -17.43 20.33
C LYS A 158 5.41 -17.98 20.89
N PRO A 159 4.97 -19.19 20.50
CA PRO A 159 3.73 -19.79 21.00
C PRO A 159 3.57 -19.80 22.52
N LEU A 160 4.67 -19.96 23.26
CA LEU A 160 4.67 -19.99 24.73
C LEU A 160 4.31 -18.65 25.38
N ASP A 161 4.37 -17.55 24.64
CA ASP A 161 4.02 -16.22 25.12
C ASP A 161 2.49 -16.04 25.21
N TYR A 162 1.72 -16.97 24.62
CA TYR A 162 0.26 -16.89 24.52
C TYR A 162 -0.46 -18.08 25.17
N LYS A 163 -1.75 -17.86 25.47
CA LYS A 163 -2.71 -18.88 25.89
C LYS A 163 -4.02 -18.70 25.15
N LEU A 164 -4.49 -19.76 24.50
CA LEU A 164 -5.80 -19.80 23.87
C LEU A 164 -6.77 -20.54 24.79
N LEU A 165 -7.80 -19.83 25.23
CA LEU A 165 -8.86 -20.34 26.10
C LEU A 165 -10.16 -20.47 25.30
N LYS A 166 -10.55 -21.70 24.98
CA LYS A 166 -11.95 -21.98 24.60
C LYS A 166 -12.82 -21.99 25.86
N ALA A 167 -13.85 -21.14 25.92
CA ALA A 167 -14.74 -21.00 27.07
C ALA A 167 -16.20 -20.84 26.61
N THR A 168 -17.13 -21.28 27.46
CA THR A 168 -18.58 -21.16 27.22
C THR A 168 -19.25 -20.34 28.31
N GLU A 169 -20.43 -19.78 28.01
CA GLU A 169 -21.25 -19.07 29.02
C GLU A 169 -21.54 -19.93 30.26
N SER A 170 -21.63 -21.26 30.08
CA SER A 170 -21.80 -22.22 31.18
C SER A 170 -20.59 -22.31 32.12
N GLU A 171 -19.42 -21.89 31.65
CA GLU A 171 -18.17 -21.80 32.41
C GLU A 171 -17.96 -20.39 33.01
N GLY A 172 -18.93 -19.48 32.86
CA GLY A 172 -18.99 -18.19 33.55
C GLY A 172 -18.52 -16.98 32.76
N VAL A 173 -18.16 -17.12 31.49
CA VAL A 173 -17.82 -15.99 30.61
C VAL A 173 -19.07 -15.35 30.00
N ASN A 174 -18.98 -14.09 29.55
CA ASN A 174 -20.13 -13.37 28.95
C ASN A 174 -20.41 -13.75 27.49
N THR A 175 -19.47 -14.37 26.78
CA THR A 175 -19.68 -14.83 25.40
C THR A 175 -18.91 -16.12 25.16
N SER A 176 -19.55 -17.13 24.58
CA SER A 176 -18.88 -18.40 24.25
C SER A 176 -17.96 -18.21 23.05
N GLY A 177 -16.71 -18.69 23.13
CA GLY A 177 -15.73 -18.55 22.05
C GLY A 177 -14.31 -18.86 22.47
N ASN A 178 -13.35 -18.36 21.69
CA ASN A 178 -11.93 -18.50 21.98
C ASN A 178 -11.34 -17.16 22.39
N TYR A 179 -10.67 -17.13 23.54
CA TYR A 179 -9.98 -15.96 24.07
C TYR A 179 -8.47 -16.18 23.91
N LEU A 180 -7.82 -15.36 23.10
CA LEU A 180 -6.38 -15.38 22.88
C LEU A 180 -5.72 -14.38 23.83
N PHE A 181 -5.06 -14.88 24.86
CA PHE A 181 -4.34 -14.08 25.82
C PHE A 181 -2.85 -14.03 25.53
N HIS A 182 -2.24 -12.86 25.66
CA HIS A 182 -0.80 -12.70 25.84
C HIS A 182 -0.46 -12.80 27.34
N THR A 183 0.53 -13.63 27.65
CA THR A 183 0.83 -14.07 29.02
C THR A 183 2.30 -13.98 29.39
N ALA A 184 3.19 -13.63 28.44
CA ALA A 184 4.63 -13.55 28.68
C ALA A 184 5.01 -12.57 29.81
N ASN A 185 4.27 -11.46 29.93
CA ASN A 185 4.53 -10.42 30.93
C ASN A 185 3.85 -10.65 32.28
N PHE A 186 3.01 -11.69 32.40
CA PHE A 186 2.23 -11.93 33.62
C PHE A 186 3.10 -12.04 34.89
N ASN A 187 4.29 -12.64 34.80
CA ASN A 187 5.17 -12.74 35.98
C ASN A 187 5.68 -11.37 36.46
N ALA A 188 5.68 -10.36 35.60
CA ALA A 188 6.08 -8.99 35.91
C ALA A 188 4.89 -8.10 36.27
N THR A 189 3.74 -8.25 35.61
CA THR A 189 2.57 -7.38 35.74
C THR A 189 1.49 -7.94 36.66
N GLY A 190 1.39 -9.26 36.79
CA GLY A 190 0.29 -9.96 37.45
C GLY A 190 -1.02 -9.98 36.63
N GLU A 191 -0.98 -9.51 35.39
CA GLU A 191 -2.13 -9.32 34.51
C GLU A 191 -1.90 -10.09 33.18
N VAL A 192 -2.98 -10.65 32.62
CA VAL A 192 -3.00 -11.24 31.27
C VAL A 192 -3.70 -10.27 30.34
N ASP A 193 -3.25 -10.19 29.09
CA ASP A 193 -3.82 -9.26 28.10
C ASP A 193 -4.62 -10.04 27.05
N LEU A 194 -5.88 -9.68 26.81
CA LEU A 194 -6.71 -10.24 25.76
C LEU A 194 -6.31 -9.58 24.44
N ILE A 195 -5.66 -10.34 23.56
CA ILE A 195 -5.24 -9.84 22.26
C ILE A 195 -6.39 -9.96 21.26
N ALA A 196 -7.10 -11.09 21.30
CA ALA A 196 -8.25 -11.32 20.44
C ALA A 196 -9.29 -12.21 21.09
N PHE A 197 -10.56 -11.93 20.81
CA PHE A 197 -11.66 -12.86 20.91
C PHE A 197 -12.00 -13.38 19.52
N ILE A 198 -11.98 -14.69 19.33
CA ILE A 198 -12.36 -15.34 18.07
C ILE A 198 -13.64 -16.13 18.29
N PHE A 199 -14.70 -15.75 17.58
CA PHE A 199 -15.96 -16.48 17.58
C PHE A 199 -15.76 -17.91 17.09
N PRO A 200 -16.53 -18.89 17.59
CA PRO A 200 -16.52 -20.24 17.04
C PRO A 200 -16.74 -20.24 15.52
N CYS A 201 -16.04 -21.10 14.78
CA CYS A 201 -16.19 -21.21 13.32
C CYS A 201 -17.61 -21.57 12.86
N ASP A 202 -18.42 -22.13 13.76
CA ASP A 202 -19.83 -22.48 13.55
C ASP A 202 -20.81 -21.43 14.10
N ASP A 203 -20.32 -20.35 14.72
CA ASP A 203 -21.11 -19.24 15.22
C ASP A 203 -21.22 -18.14 14.15
N LEU A 204 -22.03 -18.43 13.14
CA LEU A 204 -22.29 -17.55 11.99
C LEU A 204 -23.61 -16.81 12.18
N GLN A 205 -23.64 -15.52 11.83
CA GLN A 205 -24.89 -14.73 11.86
C GLN A 205 -25.74 -14.93 10.61
N ASP A 206 -27.07 -14.94 10.77
CA ASP A 206 -28.02 -14.94 9.66
C ASP A 206 -27.94 -13.62 8.86
N ASN A 207 -28.02 -13.72 7.53
CA ASN A 207 -28.05 -12.54 6.67
C ASN A 207 -29.24 -11.63 7.01
N VAL A 208 -28.97 -10.32 7.15
CA VAL A 208 -29.98 -9.26 7.31
C VAL A 208 -30.93 -9.18 6.08
N SER A 209 -30.59 -9.83 4.95
CA SER A 209 -31.30 -9.77 3.67
C SER A 209 -32.13 -11.02 3.28
N GLY A 210 -32.27 -12.03 4.14
CA GLY A 210 -33.27 -13.09 3.96
C GLY A 210 -33.00 -14.15 2.87
N SER A 211 -31.73 -14.39 2.52
CA SER A 211 -31.33 -15.53 1.68
C SER A 211 -31.28 -16.85 2.49
N SER A 212 -31.42 -17.99 1.79
CA SER A 212 -31.57 -19.36 2.33
C SER A 212 -30.39 -19.86 3.20
N PRO A 213 -30.56 -20.98 3.94
CA PRO A 213 -29.57 -21.48 4.90
C PRO A 213 -28.23 -21.81 4.22
N GLN A 214 -27.14 -21.25 4.75
CA GLN A 214 -25.77 -21.46 4.29
C GLN A 214 -25.27 -22.86 4.68
N ASP A 215 -24.30 -23.43 3.95
CA ASP A 215 -23.63 -24.68 4.35
C ASP A 215 -22.53 -24.36 5.39
N TYR A 216 -22.92 -24.41 6.66
CA TYR A 216 -22.14 -24.03 7.84
C TYR A 216 -20.92 -24.94 8.13
N SER A 217 -20.68 -25.98 7.33
CA SER A 217 -19.62 -26.97 7.56
C SER A 217 -18.25 -26.60 6.99
N THR A 218 -18.15 -25.45 6.32
CA THR A 218 -17.02 -25.09 5.45
C THR A 218 -15.93 -24.26 6.13
N LEU A 219 -16.24 -23.47 7.16
CA LEU A 219 -15.24 -22.68 7.92
C LEU A 219 -14.58 -23.44 9.06
N CYS A 220 -15.14 -24.58 9.44
CA CYS A 220 -14.58 -25.40 10.50
C CYS A 220 -13.69 -26.50 9.89
N ASN A 221 -12.46 -26.62 10.39
CA ASN A 221 -11.67 -27.82 10.19
C ASN A 221 -12.39 -29.06 10.78
N GLN A 222 -11.95 -30.27 10.41
CA GLN A 222 -12.55 -31.54 10.85
C GLN A 222 -12.72 -31.66 12.38
N SER A 223 -11.87 -30.98 13.17
CA SER A 223 -11.89 -31.03 14.63
C SER A 223 -12.71 -29.91 15.28
N GLN A 224 -13.15 -28.89 14.53
CA GLN A 224 -13.82 -27.69 15.03
C GLN A 224 -13.06 -27.00 16.17
N THR A 225 -11.73 -27.00 16.08
CA THR A 225 -10.84 -26.47 17.11
C THR A 225 -9.76 -25.57 16.53
N LEU A 226 -9.51 -24.46 17.23
CA LEU A 226 -8.30 -23.66 17.10
C LEU A 226 -7.23 -24.21 18.03
N ASP A 227 -6.01 -24.26 17.52
CA ASP A 227 -4.84 -24.78 18.22
C ASP A 227 -3.65 -23.86 17.98
N LEU A 228 -3.10 -23.28 19.05
CA LEU A 228 -1.90 -22.42 18.99
C LEU A 228 -0.67 -23.14 18.43
N ASP A 229 -0.63 -24.47 18.49
CA ASP A 229 0.48 -25.26 17.93
C ASP A 229 0.28 -25.56 16.43
N ASN A 230 -0.90 -25.27 15.87
CA ASN A 230 -1.17 -25.41 14.44
C ASN A 230 -0.60 -24.21 13.67
N ARG A 231 0.49 -24.44 12.96
CA ARG A 231 1.21 -23.41 12.19
C ARG A 231 0.45 -22.85 10.99
N ASN A 232 -0.66 -23.47 10.59
CA ASN A 232 -1.53 -22.91 9.58
C ASN A 232 -2.46 -21.85 10.18
N GLN A 233 -2.92 -22.07 11.43
CA GLN A 233 -3.83 -21.18 12.14
C GLN A 233 -3.11 -20.04 12.87
N PHE A 234 -1.94 -20.32 13.45
CA PHE A 234 -1.14 -19.33 14.18
C PHE A 234 0.27 -19.29 13.64
N VAL A 235 0.64 -18.13 13.11
CA VAL A 235 1.97 -17.84 12.58
C VAL A 235 2.66 -16.90 13.55
N PHE A 236 3.95 -17.15 13.83
CA PHE A 236 4.74 -16.28 14.69
C PHE A 236 5.78 -15.60 13.81
N SER A 237 5.69 -14.28 13.73
CA SER A 237 6.54 -13.45 12.90
C SER A 237 8.01 -13.61 13.30
N THR A 238 8.86 -13.70 12.28
CA THR A 238 10.32 -13.78 12.44
C THR A 238 10.97 -12.68 11.60
N PRO A 239 12.09 -12.08 12.04
CA PRO A 239 12.82 -11.12 11.23
C PRO A 239 13.21 -11.74 9.87
N ILE A 240 12.90 -11.05 8.78
CA ILE A 240 13.17 -11.52 7.42
C ILE A 240 14.59 -11.08 7.04
N GLU A 241 15.58 -11.89 7.42
CA GLU A 241 16.99 -11.68 7.05
C GLU A 241 17.36 -12.54 5.83
N THR A 242 17.16 -12.01 4.61
CA THR A 242 17.74 -12.59 3.40
C THR A 242 18.55 -11.54 2.61
N THR A 243 19.34 -12.01 1.65
CA THR A 243 20.06 -11.12 0.72
C THR A 243 19.03 -10.53 -0.26
N PRO A 244 19.16 -9.26 -0.69
CA PRO A 244 18.21 -8.61 -1.60
C PRO A 244 17.86 -9.49 -2.81
N SER A 245 16.56 -9.72 -3.03
CA SER A 245 16.08 -10.49 -4.20
C SER A 245 16.26 -9.68 -5.48
N ILE A 246 16.28 -8.34 -5.38
CA ILE A 246 16.43 -7.42 -6.52
C ILE A 246 17.52 -6.37 -6.23
N PRO A 247 18.81 -6.71 -6.36
CA PRO A 247 19.92 -5.81 -6.05
C PRO A 247 19.92 -4.46 -6.80
N GLN A 248 19.25 -4.39 -7.95
CA GLN A 248 19.11 -3.19 -8.80
C GLN A 248 18.01 -2.23 -8.33
N ALA A 249 17.24 -2.59 -7.31
CA ALA A 249 16.29 -1.68 -6.69
C ALA A 249 16.97 -0.39 -6.21
N ILE A 250 16.23 0.70 -6.26
CA ILE A 250 16.70 2.04 -5.89
C ILE A 250 16.77 2.14 -4.38
N ALA A 251 15.66 1.83 -3.71
CA ALA A 251 15.53 1.94 -2.27
C ALA A 251 14.60 0.85 -1.72
N GLN A 252 14.86 0.44 -0.48
CA GLN A 252 13.88 -0.12 0.43
C GLN A 252 14.07 0.59 1.77
N TYR A 253 13.00 1.13 2.32
CA TYR A 253 13.05 1.88 3.56
C TYR A 253 11.79 1.68 4.36
N GLY A 254 11.96 1.77 5.67
CA GLY A 254 10.91 1.57 6.65
C GLY A 254 11.49 1.65 8.06
N GLY A 255 10.61 1.50 9.03
CA GLY A 255 10.91 1.36 10.44
C GLY A 255 10.52 -0.02 10.96
N PRO A 256 10.50 -0.21 12.29
CA PRO A 256 10.04 -1.46 12.90
C PRO A 256 8.53 -1.70 12.73
N GLY A 257 7.77 -0.74 12.23
CA GLY A 257 6.33 -0.82 12.08
C GLY A 257 5.87 -1.41 10.76
N LYS A 258 4.78 -0.85 10.27
CA LYS A 258 4.29 -1.07 8.90
C LYS A 258 4.33 0.24 8.15
N GLU A 259 4.79 0.20 6.91
CA GLU A 259 4.66 1.30 5.95
C GLU A 259 3.71 0.85 4.85
N VAL A 260 2.41 1.07 5.06
CA VAL A 260 1.40 0.81 4.03
C VAL A 260 1.45 1.94 3.03
N ILE A 261 1.95 1.64 1.83
CA ILE A 261 1.99 2.60 0.73
C ILE A 261 0.62 2.63 0.07
N GLY A 262 -0.02 3.80 0.08
CA GLY A 262 -1.29 4.01 -0.60
C GLY A 262 -1.13 4.65 -1.98
N GLY A 263 0.02 5.26 -2.28
CA GLY A 263 0.33 5.81 -3.60
C GLY A 263 1.79 6.22 -3.78
N MET A 264 2.14 6.58 -5.02
CA MET A 264 3.45 7.11 -5.39
C MET A 264 3.36 8.19 -6.47
N THR A 265 4.37 9.06 -6.56
CA THR A 265 4.55 9.99 -7.68
C THR A 265 6.03 10.34 -7.85
N ALA A 266 6.40 11.07 -8.89
CA ALA A 266 7.77 11.51 -9.13
C ALA A 266 7.85 12.95 -9.64
N ASP A 267 8.91 13.66 -9.29
CA ASP A 267 9.18 15.03 -9.76
C ASP A 267 10.09 15.08 -11.00
N SER A 268 10.24 16.28 -11.58
CA SER A 268 11.07 16.47 -12.78
C SER A 268 12.56 16.21 -12.58
N ASP A 269 13.04 16.14 -11.34
CA ASP A 269 14.42 15.79 -11.03
C ASP A 269 14.61 14.27 -10.87
N GLY A 270 13.52 13.50 -10.95
CA GLY A 270 13.50 12.06 -10.77
C GLY A 270 13.47 11.62 -9.31
N ASN A 271 13.21 12.52 -8.36
CA ASN A 271 12.93 12.11 -6.99
C ASN A 271 11.55 11.45 -6.95
N VAL A 272 11.46 10.36 -6.20
CA VAL A 272 10.23 9.59 -6.01
C VAL A 272 9.63 9.95 -4.65
N TYR A 273 8.31 10.04 -4.62
CA TYR A 273 7.53 10.26 -3.41
C TYR A 273 6.70 9.02 -3.14
N LEU A 274 6.85 8.43 -1.97
CA LEU A 274 5.93 7.41 -1.47
C LEU A 274 5.09 8.02 -0.35
N MET A 275 3.81 7.67 -0.32
CA MET A 275 2.88 8.18 0.68
C MET A 275 1.93 7.09 1.15
N GLY A 276 1.45 7.24 2.38
CA GLY A 276 0.51 6.29 2.95
C GLY A 276 0.39 6.43 4.44
N ALA A 277 0.34 5.30 5.13
CA ALA A 277 0.21 5.21 6.58
C ALA A 277 1.37 4.44 7.20
N THR A 278 1.83 4.90 8.36
CA THR A 278 2.90 4.27 9.14
C THR A 278 2.51 4.18 10.61
N ASP A 279 3.09 3.21 11.33
CA ASP A 279 3.16 3.20 12.80
C ASP A 279 4.61 3.15 13.32
N SER A 280 5.55 3.54 12.45
CA SER A 280 6.98 3.66 12.72
C SER A 280 7.41 5.10 12.97
N ASP A 281 8.47 5.26 13.77
CA ASP A 281 9.23 6.52 13.84
C ASP A 281 10.11 6.71 12.60
N LEU A 282 9.51 7.23 11.51
CA LEU A 282 10.24 7.52 10.27
C LEU A 282 11.01 8.84 10.30
N THR A 283 10.72 9.74 11.25
CA THR A 283 11.35 11.07 11.33
C THR A 283 12.47 11.16 12.38
N GLY A 284 12.57 10.16 13.26
CA GLY A 284 13.52 10.10 14.38
C GLY A 284 13.11 10.96 15.58
N ASP A 285 11.84 11.37 15.66
CA ASP A 285 11.29 12.19 16.75
C ASP A 285 10.74 11.35 17.92
N GLY A 286 10.76 10.03 17.78
CA GLY A 286 10.28 9.05 18.75
C GLY A 286 8.79 8.78 18.67
N ASN A 287 8.08 9.33 17.68
CA ASN A 287 6.66 9.06 17.50
C ASN A 287 6.43 7.69 16.86
N ILE A 288 5.59 6.88 17.49
CA ILE A 288 5.21 5.54 17.02
C ILE A 288 3.69 5.38 16.95
N ASP A 289 3.00 6.52 16.92
CA ASP A 289 1.58 6.60 16.68
C ASP A 289 1.28 6.22 15.23
N ASN A 290 0.01 5.96 14.89
CA ASN A 290 -0.34 5.89 13.48
C ASN A 290 -0.24 7.30 12.90
N GLU A 291 0.48 7.40 11.80
CA GLU A 291 0.69 8.64 11.08
C GLU A 291 0.37 8.42 9.61
N ILE A 292 -0.14 9.46 8.97
CA ILE A 292 0.10 9.56 7.53
C ILE A 292 1.53 10.02 7.33
N PHE A 293 2.18 9.52 6.28
CA PHE A 293 3.51 9.97 5.93
C PHE A 293 3.66 10.19 4.42
N ILE A 294 4.64 11.03 4.08
CA ILE A 294 5.12 11.27 2.73
C ILE A 294 6.65 11.30 2.79
N SER A 295 7.31 10.45 2.04
CA SER A 295 8.78 10.38 1.95
C SER A 295 9.24 10.83 0.58
N LYS A 296 10.24 11.71 0.51
CA LYS A 296 10.96 12.05 -0.71
C LYS A 296 12.26 11.25 -0.77
N ILE A 297 12.46 10.53 -1.86
CA ILE A 297 13.63 9.68 -2.10
C ILE A 297 14.30 10.14 -3.39
N ASP A 298 15.60 10.38 -3.32
CA ASP A 298 16.35 10.82 -4.50
C ASP A 298 16.66 9.66 -5.46
N PRO A 299 17.12 9.95 -6.69
CA PRO A 299 17.53 8.90 -7.62
C PRO A 299 18.65 7.99 -7.11
N SER A 300 19.41 8.36 -6.08
CA SER A 300 20.43 7.47 -5.49
C SER A 300 19.85 6.47 -4.49
N GLY A 301 18.58 6.64 -4.11
CA GLY A 301 17.89 5.85 -3.09
C GLY A 301 17.99 6.42 -1.69
N GLU A 302 18.53 7.64 -1.53
CA GLU A 302 18.62 8.31 -0.23
C GLU A 302 17.30 9.04 0.09
N SER A 303 16.77 8.85 1.30
CA SER A 303 15.64 9.65 1.78
C SER A 303 16.11 11.08 2.07
N ILE A 304 15.48 12.06 1.42
CA ILE A 304 15.80 13.47 1.55
C ILE A 304 15.03 14.09 2.73
N TRP A 305 13.73 13.80 2.81
CA TRP A 305 12.88 14.20 3.93
C TRP A 305 11.70 13.25 4.06
N VAL A 306 11.15 13.19 5.27
CA VAL A 306 9.88 12.54 5.59
C VAL A 306 9.00 13.57 6.28
N TYR A 307 7.79 13.75 5.76
CA TYR A 307 6.70 14.43 6.44
C TYR A 307 5.83 13.38 7.11
N SER A 308 5.54 13.53 8.41
CA SER A 308 4.55 12.71 9.11
C SER A 308 3.52 13.59 9.81
N LEU A 309 2.29 13.06 9.94
CA LEU A 309 1.23 13.69 10.72
C LEU A 309 0.46 12.61 11.49
N PRO A 310 0.40 12.69 12.83
CA PRO A 310 -0.34 11.73 13.64
C PRO A 310 -1.84 11.71 13.32
N GLN A 311 -2.39 10.54 13.05
CA GLN A 311 -3.79 10.24 12.75
C GLN A 311 -4.19 8.97 13.51
N LYS A 312 -4.40 9.14 14.82
CA LYS A 312 -4.60 8.08 15.83
C LYS A 312 -5.71 7.10 15.49
N ASN A 313 -6.83 7.60 15.02
CA ASN A 313 -8.00 6.82 14.65
C ASN A 313 -7.93 6.31 13.22
N GLY A 314 -6.84 6.58 12.49
CA GLY A 314 -6.56 6.03 11.17
C GLY A 314 -6.78 7.02 10.03
N ALA A 315 -5.86 6.99 9.08
CA ALA A 315 -5.91 7.73 7.84
C ALA A 315 -5.07 7.01 6.79
N LEU A 316 -5.33 7.28 5.53
CA LEU A 316 -4.51 6.76 4.43
C LEU A 316 -4.47 7.80 3.30
N LEU A 317 -3.26 8.08 2.83
CA LEU A 317 -3.02 8.87 1.64
C LEU A 317 -2.99 7.93 0.43
N PHE A 318 -3.67 8.29 -0.65
CA PHE A 318 -3.89 7.41 -1.80
C PHE A 318 -3.17 7.86 -3.07
N ASP A 319 -3.01 9.16 -3.27
CA ASP A 319 -2.51 9.65 -4.56
C ASP A 319 -1.88 11.04 -4.43
N ALA A 320 -0.96 11.36 -5.33
CA ALA A 320 -0.28 12.65 -5.36
C ALA A 320 0.16 13.11 -6.74
N VAL A 321 0.29 14.42 -6.86
CA VAL A 321 0.81 15.09 -8.05
C VAL A 321 1.79 16.20 -7.65
N THR A 322 2.79 16.45 -8.50
CA THR A 322 3.84 17.45 -8.26
C THR A 322 3.80 18.58 -9.28
N ASP A 323 4.17 19.78 -8.83
CA ASP A 323 4.68 20.85 -9.69
C ASP A 323 6.17 21.12 -9.37
N GLU A 324 6.73 22.23 -9.86
CA GLU A 324 8.15 22.58 -9.62
C GLU A 324 8.46 22.96 -8.15
N GLU A 325 7.45 23.35 -7.36
CA GLU A 325 7.60 23.88 -6.00
C GLU A 325 6.96 22.98 -4.93
N TYR A 326 5.89 22.26 -5.27
CA TYR A 326 5.05 21.56 -4.30
C TYR A 326 4.67 20.16 -4.76
N ILE A 327 4.42 19.32 -3.75
CA ILE A 327 3.63 18.11 -3.89
C ILE A 327 2.24 18.33 -3.28
N TYR A 328 1.21 17.85 -3.98
CA TYR A 328 -0.17 17.83 -3.53
C TYR A 328 -0.60 16.38 -3.32
N VAL A 329 -1.11 16.06 -2.13
CA VAL A 329 -1.43 14.68 -1.75
C VAL A 329 -2.86 14.61 -1.24
N CYS A 330 -3.62 13.62 -1.68
CA CYS A 330 -4.98 13.39 -1.21
C CYS A 330 -5.15 12.05 -0.47
N GLY A 331 -6.16 11.98 0.36
CA GLY A 331 -6.49 10.78 1.11
C GLY A 331 -7.80 10.89 1.88
N ARG A 332 -7.91 10.05 2.90
CA ARG A 332 -9.02 10.07 3.87
C ARG A 332 -8.51 10.01 5.31
N THR A 333 -9.35 10.45 6.25
CA THR A 333 -9.06 10.36 7.68
C THR A 333 -10.32 10.09 8.51
N LEU A 334 -10.16 9.36 9.63
CA LEU A 334 -11.12 9.25 10.74
C LEU A 334 -10.91 10.34 11.81
N ASP A 335 -9.89 11.16 11.66
CA ASP A 335 -9.47 12.19 12.60
C ASP A 335 -9.72 13.62 12.09
N ALA A 336 -9.42 14.60 12.93
CA ALA A 336 -9.26 15.97 12.52
C ALA A 336 -7.78 16.30 12.30
N ILE A 337 -7.39 16.72 11.10
CA ILE A 337 -6.09 17.33 10.86
C ILE A 337 -6.04 18.74 11.52
N PRO A 338 -4.84 19.29 11.81
CA PRO A 338 -4.72 20.57 12.49
C PRO A 338 -5.52 21.70 11.81
N GLY A 339 -6.42 22.33 12.57
CA GLY A 339 -7.27 23.43 12.10
C GLY A 339 -8.63 23.01 11.54
N TYR A 340 -8.93 21.72 11.50
CA TYR A 340 -10.18 21.17 10.98
C TYR A 340 -10.93 20.37 12.06
N SER A 341 -12.10 19.86 11.70
CA SER A 341 -12.93 18.96 12.52
C SER A 341 -13.40 17.82 11.63
N ASN A 342 -13.43 16.60 12.16
CA ASN A 342 -14.03 15.47 11.45
C ASN A 342 -15.56 15.65 11.42
N ALA A 343 -16.16 15.66 10.22
CA ALA A 343 -17.59 15.88 10.03
C ALA A 343 -18.42 14.59 10.06
N GLY A 344 -17.78 13.44 9.78
CA GLY A 344 -18.45 12.15 9.66
C GLY A 344 -17.56 10.98 10.03
N ARG A 345 -17.77 9.86 9.31
CA ARG A 345 -16.92 8.67 9.50
C ARG A 345 -15.57 8.92 8.86
N TRP A 346 -15.54 9.17 7.55
CA TRP A 346 -14.34 9.63 6.86
C TRP A 346 -14.55 11.02 6.32
N ASP A 347 -13.48 11.81 6.41
CA ASP A 347 -13.33 13.05 5.66
C ASP A 347 -12.19 12.90 4.64
N GLY A 348 -12.34 13.56 3.49
CA GLY A 348 -11.26 13.72 2.52
C GLY A 348 -10.21 14.69 3.03
N VAL A 349 -8.93 14.33 2.86
CA VAL A 349 -7.77 15.16 3.23
C VAL A 349 -7.01 15.56 1.98
N LEU A 350 -6.54 16.80 1.96
CA LEU A 350 -5.69 17.36 0.92
C LEU A 350 -4.53 18.13 1.57
N LEU A 351 -3.30 17.78 1.21
CA LEU A 351 -2.09 18.41 1.74
C LEU A 351 -1.29 19.05 0.61
N LYS A 352 -0.69 20.20 0.89
CA LYS A 352 0.28 20.87 0.02
C LYS A 352 1.58 21.01 0.78
N ILE A 353 2.65 20.41 0.27
CA ILE A 353 3.97 20.38 0.91
C ILE A 353 5.01 20.95 -0.04
N ASP A 354 5.92 21.77 0.49
CA ASP A 354 7.06 22.28 -0.25
C ASP A 354 8.06 21.16 -0.57
N ILE A 355 8.36 21.01 -1.85
CA ILE A 355 9.11 19.86 -2.38
C ILE A 355 10.58 19.85 -1.94
N ASN A 356 11.13 21.01 -1.59
CA ASN A 356 12.53 21.19 -1.21
C ASN A 356 12.74 20.97 0.29
N THR A 357 11.76 21.35 1.09
CA THR A 357 11.88 21.38 2.56
C THR A 357 11.06 20.32 3.28
N GLY A 358 10.05 19.72 2.64
CA GLY A 358 9.12 18.78 3.27
C GLY A 358 8.14 19.46 4.23
N ILE A 359 8.05 20.79 4.22
CA ILE A 359 7.20 21.56 5.14
C ILE A 359 5.78 21.65 4.57
N LEU A 360 4.77 21.39 5.41
CA LEU A 360 3.36 21.64 5.10
C LEU A 360 3.10 23.14 4.89
N VAL A 361 2.57 23.49 3.72
CA VAL A 361 2.27 24.86 3.30
C VAL A 361 0.78 25.17 3.47
N ALA A 362 -0.07 24.22 3.10
CA ALA A 362 -1.52 24.32 3.27
C ALA A 362 -2.11 22.92 3.45
N SER A 363 -3.25 22.85 4.11
CA SER A 363 -4.05 21.63 4.23
C SER A 363 -5.52 21.96 4.01
N ASN A 364 -6.31 20.94 3.68
CA ASN A 364 -7.76 21.01 3.68
C ASN A 364 -8.32 19.65 4.12
N GLN A 365 -9.39 19.68 4.90
CA GLN A 365 -10.19 18.51 5.24
C GLN A 365 -11.66 18.83 4.97
N TRP A 366 -12.35 17.89 4.32
CA TRP A 366 -13.76 18.04 4.03
C TRP A 366 -14.49 16.69 4.07
N GLY A 367 -15.64 16.67 4.74
CA GLY A 367 -16.65 15.63 4.64
C GLY A 367 -18.01 16.10 5.15
N ASN A 368 -18.98 15.22 5.08
CA ASN A 368 -20.31 15.34 5.66
C ASN A 368 -20.47 14.29 6.78
N SER A 369 -21.68 14.01 7.26
CA SER A 369 -21.91 13.01 8.33
C SER A 369 -21.71 11.55 7.89
N GLY A 370 -21.57 11.30 6.59
CA GLY A 370 -21.39 9.97 6.01
C GLY A 370 -19.93 9.61 5.80
N ILE A 371 -19.65 8.91 4.69
CA ILE A 371 -18.31 8.53 4.28
C ILE A 371 -17.84 9.43 3.14
N ASP A 372 -16.80 10.22 3.41
CA ASP A 372 -16.20 11.12 2.44
C ASP A 372 -14.68 10.88 2.38
N GLY A 373 -14.13 10.80 1.17
CA GLY A 373 -12.70 10.50 1.03
C GLY A 373 -12.22 10.76 -0.39
N TYR A 374 -11.03 11.34 -0.52
CA TYR A 374 -10.39 11.52 -1.83
C TYR A 374 -9.51 10.32 -2.14
N GLY A 375 -9.69 9.73 -3.32
CA GLY A 375 -8.93 8.58 -3.78
C GLY A 375 -7.90 8.90 -4.86
N ASN A 376 -8.16 9.91 -5.70
CA ASN A 376 -7.28 10.27 -6.82
C ASN A 376 -7.11 11.78 -6.93
N ILE A 377 -5.97 12.23 -7.46
CA ILE A 377 -5.65 13.64 -7.65
C ILE A 377 -4.87 13.91 -8.93
N VAL A 378 -5.27 14.94 -9.69
CA VAL A 378 -4.53 15.40 -10.86
C VAL A 378 -4.45 16.92 -10.90
N LEU A 379 -3.37 17.42 -11.51
CA LEU A 379 -3.08 18.85 -11.64
C LEU A 379 -3.19 19.28 -13.11
N ASP A 380 -3.92 20.37 -13.37
CA ASP A 380 -3.83 21.06 -14.66
C ASP A 380 -2.65 22.06 -14.68
N GLU A 381 -2.23 22.43 -15.89
CA GLU A 381 -1.14 23.40 -16.12
C GLU A 381 -1.45 24.83 -15.64
N ASN A 382 -2.71 25.12 -15.27
CA ASN A 382 -3.17 26.42 -14.81
C ASN A 382 -3.30 26.49 -13.28
N GLY A 383 -2.87 25.46 -12.55
CA GLY A 383 -2.93 25.41 -11.08
C GLY A 383 -4.29 25.01 -10.51
N GLY A 384 -5.15 24.36 -11.31
CA GLY A 384 -6.37 23.69 -10.86
C GLY A 384 -6.08 22.25 -10.47
N LEU A 385 -6.50 21.89 -9.26
CA LEU A 385 -6.27 20.57 -8.67
C LEU A 385 -7.59 19.80 -8.63
N TYR A 386 -7.70 18.71 -9.37
CA TYR A 386 -8.92 17.91 -9.42
C TYR A 386 -8.76 16.70 -8.51
N VAL A 387 -9.82 16.37 -7.77
CA VAL A 387 -9.89 15.17 -6.93
C VAL A 387 -11.17 14.41 -7.23
N SER A 388 -11.10 13.08 -7.14
CA SER A 388 -12.26 12.20 -7.17
C SER A 388 -12.24 11.28 -5.97
N GLY A 389 -13.41 10.78 -5.59
CA GLY A 389 -13.52 9.99 -4.38
C GLY A 389 -14.93 9.56 -4.03
N GLN A 390 -15.10 9.15 -2.78
CA GLN A 390 -16.41 8.86 -2.22
C GLN A 390 -16.95 10.16 -1.62
N GLY A 391 -18.23 10.45 -1.85
CA GLY A 391 -18.85 11.66 -1.36
C GLY A 391 -20.28 11.41 -0.90
N SER A 392 -20.48 11.42 0.40
CA SER A 392 -21.80 11.23 0.97
C SER A 392 -22.70 12.46 0.68
N PRO A 393 -23.98 12.27 0.33
CA PRO A 393 -24.90 13.39 0.19
C PRO A 393 -25.05 14.19 1.50
N ASN A 394 -25.37 15.48 1.42
CA ASN A 394 -25.49 16.36 2.61
C ASN A 394 -26.48 15.89 3.71
N ASN A 395 -27.38 14.95 3.40
CA ASN A 395 -28.32 14.32 4.34
C ASN A 395 -28.12 12.79 4.39
N GLY A 396 -26.94 12.28 4.03
CA GLY A 396 -26.64 10.86 4.06
C GLY A 396 -26.66 10.36 5.50
N ASP A 397 -27.60 9.47 5.80
CA ASP A 397 -27.79 8.85 7.13
C ASP A 397 -26.64 7.87 7.51
N GLY A 398 -25.52 7.90 6.77
CA GLY A 398 -24.42 6.92 6.82
C GLY A 398 -24.74 5.57 6.17
N GLY A 399 -26.01 5.26 5.91
CA GLY A 399 -26.53 3.92 5.58
C GLY A 399 -26.15 3.37 4.20
N THR A 400 -26.23 4.20 3.16
CA THR A 400 -25.97 3.85 1.74
C THR A 400 -25.51 5.10 0.99
N ASP A 401 -24.21 5.24 0.77
CA ASP A 401 -23.64 6.38 0.05
C ASP A 401 -23.60 6.08 -1.46
N ASN A 402 -24.77 6.18 -2.10
CA ASN A 402 -24.94 5.95 -3.53
C ASN A 402 -24.42 7.13 -4.41
N ALA A 403 -23.44 7.87 -3.93
CA ALA A 403 -22.88 9.02 -4.61
C ALA A 403 -21.36 9.01 -4.51
N TYR A 404 -20.73 9.40 -5.61
CA TYR A 404 -19.31 9.70 -5.63
C TYR A 404 -19.13 11.21 -5.78
N LEU A 405 -17.94 11.71 -5.42
CA LEU A 405 -17.60 13.11 -5.63
C LEU A 405 -16.54 13.29 -6.71
N VAL A 406 -16.61 14.46 -7.32
CA VAL A 406 -15.54 15.06 -8.11
C VAL A 406 -15.45 16.53 -7.70
N ALA A 407 -14.24 17.03 -7.48
CA ALA A 407 -14.05 18.42 -7.06
C ALA A 407 -12.83 19.03 -7.74
N ARG A 408 -12.84 20.36 -7.84
CA ARG A 408 -11.69 21.17 -8.22
C ARG A 408 -11.32 22.10 -7.07
N HIS A 409 -10.03 22.20 -6.78
CA HIS A 409 -9.44 23.03 -5.75
C HIS A 409 -8.38 23.94 -6.34
N LYS A 410 -8.14 25.08 -5.71
CA LYS A 410 -7.05 25.99 -6.08
C LYS A 410 -5.75 25.54 -5.44
N THR A 411 -4.68 25.50 -6.20
CA THR A 411 -3.32 25.24 -5.67
C THR A 411 -2.82 26.34 -4.73
N SER A 412 -3.39 27.56 -4.78
CA SER A 412 -2.95 28.69 -3.95
C SER A 412 -3.19 28.49 -2.45
N ASP A 413 -4.34 27.92 -2.09
CA ASP A 413 -4.81 27.82 -0.70
C ASP A 413 -5.62 26.54 -0.42
N LEU A 414 -5.71 25.63 -1.40
CA LEU A 414 -6.51 24.42 -1.37
C LEU A 414 -8.01 24.67 -1.18
N SER A 415 -8.50 25.89 -1.36
CA SER A 415 -9.94 26.18 -1.33
C SER A 415 -10.65 25.51 -2.50
N ASN A 416 -11.87 25.03 -2.26
CA ASN A 416 -12.71 24.42 -3.29
C ASN A 416 -13.22 25.48 -4.27
N ASP A 417 -13.06 25.23 -5.58
CA ASP A 417 -13.67 26.02 -6.66
C ASP A 417 -15.10 25.54 -6.92
N TRP A 418 -15.24 24.24 -7.14
CA TRP A 418 -16.52 23.56 -7.28
C TRP A 418 -16.40 22.13 -6.78
N ARG A 419 -17.54 21.58 -6.38
CA ARG A 419 -17.68 20.18 -5.99
C ARG A 419 -19.01 19.66 -6.52
N VAL A 420 -18.94 18.49 -7.12
CA VAL A 420 -20.07 17.74 -7.62
C VAL A 420 -20.17 16.47 -6.80
N ILE A 421 -21.30 16.30 -6.12
CA ILE A 421 -21.67 15.06 -5.45
C ILE A 421 -22.92 14.58 -6.17
N GLU A 422 -22.81 13.47 -6.89
CA GLU A 422 -23.88 13.01 -7.75
C GLU A 422 -24.40 11.65 -7.31
N PRO A 423 -25.73 11.50 -7.11
CA PRO A 423 -26.31 10.17 -6.96
C PRO A 423 -26.14 9.41 -8.28
N THR A 424 -25.91 8.11 -8.17
CA THR A 424 -25.81 7.24 -9.35
C THR A 424 -27.08 7.35 -10.19
N THR A 425 -26.92 7.60 -11.50
CA THR A 425 -28.02 7.51 -12.47
C THR A 425 -28.38 6.06 -12.81
N ALA A 426 -27.58 5.12 -12.33
CA ALA A 426 -27.67 3.72 -12.63
C ALA A 426 -28.71 3.05 -11.70
N THR A 427 -29.61 2.24 -12.25
CA THR A 427 -30.69 1.56 -11.51
C THR A 427 -30.30 0.13 -11.15
N GLY A 428 -30.64 -0.36 -9.95
CA GLY A 428 -30.39 -1.76 -9.54
C GLY A 428 -29.18 -1.98 -8.63
N PHE A 429 -28.64 -0.90 -8.03
CA PHE A 429 -27.50 -0.92 -7.12
C PHE A 429 -27.98 -0.85 -5.67
N SER A 430 -27.20 -1.43 -4.75
CA SER A 430 -27.66 -1.74 -3.40
C SER A 430 -26.98 -0.93 -2.30
N ALA A 431 -25.78 -0.35 -2.51
CA ALA A 431 -25.02 0.22 -1.38
C ALA A 431 -24.21 1.50 -1.65
N SER A 432 -23.23 1.50 -2.57
CA SER A 432 -22.19 2.56 -2.64
C SER A 432 -21.76 2.90 -4.08
N ALA A 433 -21.22 4.11 -4.27
CA ALA A 433 -20.55 4.55 -5.49
C ALA A 433 -19.19 5.18 -5.18
N GLU A 434 -18.13 4.67 -5.82
CA GLU A 434 -16.75 5.00 -5.46
C GLU A 434 -15.95 5.40 -6.68
N ALA A 435 -15.56 6.67 -6.77
CA ALA A 435 -14.72 7.21 -7.86
C ALA A 435 -13.22 7.09 -7.55
N TRP A 436 -12.81 5.89 -7.16
CA TRP A 436 -11.46 5.58 -6.70
C TRP A 436 -10.61 4.91 -7.78
N GLY A 437 -11.24 4.52 -8.89
CA GLY A 437 -10.65 3.75 -9.96
C GLY A 437 -9.89 4.54 -11.02
N GLY A 438 -9.47 5.77 -10.72
CA GLY A 438 -8.69 6.60 -11.63
C GLY A 438 -9.29 7.99 -11.86
N LEU A 439 -8.39 8.95 -12.06
CA LEU A 439 -8.68 10.32 -12.45
C LEU A 439 -7.58 10.78 -13.41
N TYR A 440 -7.96 11.29 -14.58
CA TYR A 440 -6.98 11.78 -15.56
C TYR A 440 -7.44 13.10 -16.15
N PHE A 441 -6.53 14.08 -16.18
CA PHE A 441 -6.75 15.35 -16.86
C PHE A 441 -6.17 15.32 -18.27
N LYS A 442 -7.02 15.60 -19.26
CA LYS A 442 -6.61 15.79 -20.65
C LYS A 442 -6.81 17.25 -21.03
N LYS A 443 -5.69 17.89 -21.34
CA LYS A 443 -5.66 19.21 -21.96
C LYS A 443 -6.22 19.17 -23.38
N GLY A 444 -7.14 20.08 -23.67
CA GLY A 444 -7.67 20.33 -25.01
C GLY A 444 -6.81 21.30 -25.83
N ALA A 445 -7.14 21.52 -27.11
CA ALA A 445 -6.46 22.56 -27.89
C ALA A 445 -6.83 23.98 -27.40
N THR A 446 -8.00 24.10 -26.76
CA THR A 446 -8.45 25.27 -26.02
C THR A 446 -8.89 24.88 -24.61
N GLN A 447 -8.90 25.84 -23.69
CA GLN A 447 -9.35 25.63 -22.31
C GLN A 447 -10.78 25.06 -22.21
N SER A 448 -11.66 25.38 -23.17
CA SER A 448 -13.03 24.84 -23.21
C SER A 448 -13.10 23.36 -23.62
N GLU A 449 -12.02 22.82 -24.17
CA GLU A 449 -11.88 21.42 -24.56
C GLU A 449 -11.14 20.58 -23.51
N ASP A 450 -10.66 21.21 -22.43
CA ASP A 450 -10.09 20.50 -21.28
C ASP A 450 -11.15 19.61 -20.65
N ARG A 451 -10.72 18.40 -20.26
CA ARG A 451 -11.60 17.41 -19.66
C ARG A 451 -10.89 16.56 -18.63
N ILE A 452 -11.69 16.01 -17.72
CA ILE A 452 -11.25 14.94 -16.82
C ILE A 452 -12.04 13.67 -17.12
N VAL A 453 -11.37 12.53 -16.99
CA VAL A 453 -12.02 11.22 -16.98
C VAL A 453 -11.90 10.67 -15.57
N VAL A 454 -13.04 10.22 -15.06
CA VAL A 454 -13.21 9.66 -13.72
C VAL A 454 -13.70 8.24 -13.88
N ALA A 455 -13.07 7.30 -13.20
CA ALA A 455 -13.49 5.91 -13.19
C ALA A 455 -13.64 5.36 -11.77
N GLY A 456 -14.32 4.23 -11.66
CA GLY A 456 -14.62 3.61 -10.38
C GLY A 456 -15.69 2.54 -10.49
N TRP A 457 -16.36 2.24 -9.38
CA TRP A 457 -17.35 1.18 -9.31
C TRP A 457 -18.62 1.57 -8.54
N TYR A 458 -19.67 0.80 -8.79
CA TYR A 458 -20.93 0.82 -8.07
C TYR A 458 -21.16 -0.55 -7.43
N ILE A 459 -21.45 -0.57 -6.14
CA ILE A 459 -21.74 -1.81 -5.41
C ILE A 459 -23.22 -2.20 -5.63
N ALA A 460 -23.42 -3.38 -6.21
CA ALA A 460 -24.70 -4.02 -6.52
C ALA A 460 -24.87 -5.34 -5.76
N ALA A 461 -26.09 -5.90 -5.78
CA ALA A 461 -26.38 -7.18 -5.15
C ALA A 461 -25.60 -8.30 -5.87
N GLY A 462 -24.64 -8.90 -5.16
CA GLY A 462 -23.75 -9.91 -5.72
C GLY A 462 -22.58 -9.33 -6.51
N GLY A 463 -22.23 -8.04 -6.37
CA GLY A 463 -20.94 -7.56 -6.87
C GLY A 463 -20.71 -6.08 -7.13
N ALA A 464 -19.62 -5.76 -7.82
CA ALA A 464 -19.28 -4.41 -8.28
C ALA A 464 -19.45 -4.27 -9.81
N ASN A 465 -20.05 -3.17 -10.26
CA ASN A 465 -20.06 -2.79 -11.68
C ASN A 465 -19.17 -1.56 -11.90
N ASN A 466 -18.37 -1.60 -12.94
CA ASN A 466 -17.52 -0.49 -13.35
C ASN A 466 -18.32 0.69 -13.90
N PHE A 467 -17.85 1.91 -13.64
CA PHE A 467 -18.28 3.09 -14.37
C PHE A 467 -17.09 3.91 -14.87
N VAL A 468 -17.35 4.66 -15.94
CA VAL A 468 -16.44 5.69 -16.46
C VAL A 468 -17.27 6.91 -16.85
N SER A 469 -16.80 8.09 -16.47
CA SER A 469 -17.46 9.37 -16.71
C SER A 469 -16.48 10.40 -17.25
N VAL A 470 -16.87 11.11 -18.32
CA VAL A 470 -16.12 12.25 -18.88
C VAL A 470 -16.76 13.53 -18.37
N TYR A 471 -15.97 14.42 -17.79
CA TYR A 471 -16.39 15.77 -17.41
C TYR A 471 -15.71 16.81 -18.28
N ASP A 472 -16.51 17.72 -18.81
CA ASP A 472 -16.12 18.89 -19.61
C ASP A 472 -16.53 20.19 -18.89
N ASN A 473 -16.17 21.35 -19.46
CA ASN A 473 -16.54 22.67 -18.95
C ASN A 473 -16.06 22.90 -17.51
N LEU A 474 -14.81 22.50 -17.24
CA LEU A 474 -14.19 22.42 -15.90
C LEU A 474 -14.01 23.77 -15.19
N TYR A 475 -14.17 24.88 -15.90
CA TYR A 475 -13.96 26.24 -15.38
C TYR A 475 -15.26 26.99 -15.11
N ALA A 476 -16.42 26.36 -15.32
CA ALA A 476 -17.70 26.87 -14.88
C ALA A 476 -17.94 26.55 -13.39
N GLU A 477 -18.93 27.21 -12.78
CA GLU A 477 -19.37 26.89 -11.41
C GLU A 477 -19.92 25.46 -11.27
N THR A 478 -20.38 24.88 -12.37
CA THR A 478 -20.84 23.48 -12.43
C THR A 478 -20.33 22.86 -13.71
N PRO A 479 -19.43 21.86 -13.64
CA PRO A 479 -18.95 21.14 -14.82
C PRO A 479 -20.08 20.31 -15.42
N THR A 480 -19.90 19.89 -16.67
CA THR A 480 -20.87 19.05 -17.37
C THR A 480 -20.34 17.64 -17.53
N ARG A 481 -21.20 16.62 -17.42
CA ARG A 481 -20.85 15.22 -17.66
C ARG A 481 -21.51 14.68 -18.94
N PRO A 482 -20.96 14.98 -20.14
CA PRO A 482 -21.60 14.63 -21.40
C PRO A 482 -21.63 13.12 -21.71
N HIS A 483 -20.70 12.35 -21.15
CA HIS A 483 -20.59 10.92 -21.41
C HIS A 483 -20.37 10.16 -20.10
N SER A 484 -21.15 9.10 -19.89
CA SER A 484 -20.93 8.15 -18.82
C SER A 484 -21.39 6.77 -19.26
N ILE A 485 -20.67 5.73 -18.85
CA ILE A 485 -21.03 4.34 -19.07
C ILE A 485 -20.95 3.56 -17.77
N VAL A 486 -21.69 2.45 -17.72
CA VAL A 486 -21.58 1.41 -16.71
C VAL A 486 -21.43 0.10 -17.44
N PHE A 487 -20.53 -0.76 -16.99
CA PHE A 487 -20.36 -2.09 -17.54
C PHE A 487 -19.96 -3.09 -16.46
N SER A 488 -20.25 -4.36 -16.74
CA SER A 488 -19.83 -5.49 -15.93
C SER A 488 -19.68 -6.72 -16.81
N SER A 489 -19.08 -7.77 -16.26
CA SER A 489 -18.89 -9.05 -16.92
C SER A 489 -20.05 -10.01 -16.62
N PRO A 490 -20.42 -10.92 -17.55
CA PRO A 490 -21.44 -11.92 -17.27
C PRO A 490 -20.91 -13.01 -16.32
N GLY A 491 -21.69 -13.31 -15.26
CA GLY A 491 -21.40 -14.38 -14.31
C GLY A 491 -20.47 -14.00 -13.15
N SER A 492 -20.24 -12.71 -12.93
CA SER A 492 -19.27 -12.20 -11.96
C SER A 492 -19.87 -11.92 -10.58
N GLN A 493 -18.98 -11.98 -9.58
CA GLN A 493 -19.17 -11.34 -8.28
C GLN A 493 -18.49 -9.98 -8.18
N ALA A 494 -17.54 -9.61 -9.07
CA ALA A 494 -17.05 -8.23 -9.12
C ALA A 494 -16.26 -7.85 -10.37
N ASP A 495 -16.37 -6.58 -10.75
CA ASP A 495 -15.44 -5.90 -11.64
C ASP A 495 -15.06 -4.53 -11.06
N TRP A 496 -13.75 -4.22 -11.05
CA TRP A 496 -13.23 -2.91 -10.64
C TRP A 496 -12.42 -2.25 -11.74
N VAL A 497 -12.52 -0.92 -11.80
CA VAL A 497 -11.55 -0.07 -12.49
C VAL A 497 -10.62 0.46 -11.41
N MET A 498 -9.32 0.41 -11.64
CA MET A 498 -8.29 0.86 -10.71
C MET A 498 -7.54 2.09 -11.20
N ASP A 499 -7.44 2.27 -12.52
CA ASP A 499 -6.87 3.50 -13.09
C ASP A 499 -7.37 3.78 -14.52
N ASN A 500 -7.12 5.00 -15.01
CA ASN A 500 -7.42 5.42 -16.38
C ASN A 500 -6.39 6.40 -16.99
N VAL A 501 -6.10 6.26 -18.28
CA VAL A 501 -5.23 7.18 -19.06
C VAL A 501 -5.86 7.55 -20.41
N ILE A 502 -5.36 8.61 -21.05
CA ILE A 502 -5.92 9.13 -22.30
C ILE A 502 -4.80 9.41 -23.30
N ASP A 503 -4.88 8.79 -24.49
CA ASP A 503 -3.89 8.97 -25.56
C ASP A 503 -4.00 10.33 -26.26
N SER A 504 -3.06 10.60 -27.17
CA SER A 504 -2.98 11.84 -27.94
C SER A 504 -4.24 12.12 -28.77
N GLU A 505 -4.94 11.08 -29.24
CA GLU A 505 -6.20 11.17 -30.00
C GLU A 505 -7.45 11.33 -29.12
N GLY A 506 -7.30 11.19 -27.81
CA GLY A 506 -8.37 11.30 -26.83
C GLY A 506 -9.09 9.98 -26.54
N ASN A 507 -8.59 8.84 -27.03
CA ASN A 507 -9.12 7.54 -26.65
C ASN A 507 -8.82 7.29 -25.17
N ILE A 508 -9.78 6.66 -24.50
CA ILE A 508 -9.78 6.48 -23.06
C ILE A 508 -9.45 5.02 -22.77
N TYR A 509 -8.41 4.80 -21.98
CA TYR A 509 -8.01 3.48 -21.50
C TYR A 509 -8.35 3.41 -20.02
N ILE A 510 -8.91 2.29 -19.62
CA ILE A 510 -9.16 1.94 -18.23
C ILE A 510 -8.56 0.56 -17.95
N ALA A 511 -8.14 0.30 -16.72
CA ALA A 511 -7.68 -1.02 -16.34
C ALA A 511 -8.08 -1.36 -14.91
N GLY A 512 -8.08 -2.65 -14.60
CA GLY A 512 -8.40 -3.13 -13.26
C GLY A 512 -8.50 -4.65 -13.21
N TYR A 513 -9.48 -5.12 -12.46
CA TYR A 513 -9.71 -6.53 -12.14
C TYR A 513 -11.14 -6.97 -12.52
N THR A 514 -11.28 -8.22 -12.94
CA THR A 514 -12.58 -8.87 -13.16
C THR A 514 -12.57 -10.31 -12.66
N SER A 515 -13.62 -10.71 -11.95
CA SER A 515 -13.87 -12.13 -11.61
C SER A 515 -14.69 -12.84 -12.70
N GLY A 516 -14.81 -12.26 -13.89
CA GLY A 516 -15.75 -12.72 -14.89
C GLY A 516 -15.30 -12.50 -16.33
N ASN A 517 -16.23 -12.72 -17.24
CA ASN A 517 -15.95 -12.97 -18.65
C ASN A 517 -16.06 -11.70 -19.52
N LEU A 518 -15.13 -10.74 -19.41
CA LEU A 518 -15.16 -9.51 -20.24
C LEU A 518 -14.77 -9.75 -21.71
N GLN A 519 -13.83 -10.67 -21.97
CA GLN A 519 -13.33 -10.98 -23.33
C GLN A 519 -13.17 -12.49 -23.60
N GLY A 520 -13.86 -13.36 -22.85
CA GLY A 520 -13.69 -14.81 -22.96
C GLY A 520 -13.99 -15.49 -21.63
N GLY A 521 -13.57 -16.74 -21.45
CA GLY A 521 -13.59 -17.38 -20.13
C GLY A 521 -12.46 -16.81 -19.27
N HIS A 522 -12.79 -16.33 -18.07
CA HIS A 522 -11.82 -15.89 -17.08
C HIS A 522 -10.94 -17.07 -16.64
N GLN A 523 -9.74 -16.75 -16.15
CA GLN A 523 -8.82 -17.73 -15.59
C GLN A 523 -8.85 -17.61 -14.07
N GLY A 524 -9.17 -18.70 -13.38
CA GLY A 524 -8.94 -18.78 -11.93
C GLY A 524 -9.83 -17.89 -11.07
N GLN A 525 -9.19 -17.23 -10.10
CA GLN A 525 -9.83 -16.45 -9.04
C GLN A 525 -10.21 -15.03 -9.51
N GLY A 526 -9.42 -14.46 -10.41
CA GLY A 526 -9.75 -13.23 -11.12
C GLY A 526 -8.62 -12.76 -12.03
N ASP A 527 -9.00 -12.01 -13.07
CA ASP A 527 -8.10 -11.58 -14.13
C ASP A 527 -7.89 -10.08 -14.14
N ALA A 528 -6.69 -9.68 -14.57
CA ALA A 528 -6.39 -8.33 -14.96
C ALA A 528 -7.05 -8.00 -16.30
N TYR A 529 -7.46 -6.75 -16.48
CA TYR A 529 -7.92 -6.29 -17.79
C TYR A 529 -7.51 -4.85 -18.09
N VAL A 530 -7.44 -4.55 -19.38
CA VAL A 530 -7.43 -3.19 -19.93
C VAL A 530 -8.53 -3.06 -20.96
N ARG A 531 -9.18 -1.89 -21.01
CA ARG A 531 -10.25 -1.61 -21.94
C ARG A 531 -10.09 -0.22 -22.55
N LYS A 532 -10.05 -0.15 -23.87
CA LYS A 532 -10.00 1.07 -24.67
C LYS A 532 -11.39 1.47 -25.14
N TYR A 533 -11.68 2.75 -25.08
CA TYR A 533 -12.88 3.40 -25.61
C TYR A 533 -12.51 4.59 -26.49
N SER A 534 -13.41 4.96 -27.40
CA SER A 534 -13.35 6.25 -28.08
C SER A 534 -13.50 7.42 -27.07
N PRO A 535 -13.18 8.68 -27.46
CA PRO A 535 -13.34 9.86 -26.59
C PRO A 535 -14.76 10.11 -26.07
N SER A 536 -15.77 9.45 -26.67
CA SER A 536 -17.18 9.52 -26.28
C SER A 536 -17.68 8.26 -25.56
N LEU A 537 -16.75 7.42 -25.07
CA LEU A 537 -17.05 6.17 -24.37
C LEU A 537 -17.84 5.14 -25.23
N THR A 538 -17.47 5.03 -26.50
CA THR A 538 -18.04 4.04 -27.44
C THR A 538 -16.97 3.11 -28.02
N ASN A 539 -17.39 2.05 -28.73
CA ASN A 539 -16.51 1.08 -29.41
C ASN A 539 -15.46 0.42 -28.50
N PRO A 540 -15.88 -0.25 -27.41
CA PRO A 540 -14.94 -0.87 -26.49
C PRO A 540 -14.07 -1.93 -27.17
N GLN A 541 -12.78 -1.90 -26.88
CA GLN A 541 -11.84 -3.00 -27.11
C GLN A 541 -11.29 -3.44 -25.75
N THR A 542 -11.32 -4.73 -25.46
CA THR A 542 -10.84 -5.28 -24.18
C THR A 542 -9.65 -6.17 -24.45
N LEU A 543 -8.67 -6.16 -23.54
CA LEU A 543 -7.66 -7.19 -23.35
C LEU A 543 -7.79 -7.69 -21.90
N GLN A 544 -8.23 -8.94 -21.71
CA GLN A 544 -8.27 -9.62 -20.41
C GLN A 544 -7.16 -10.68 -20.35
N PHE A 545 -6.43 -10.74 -19.24
CA PHE A 545 -5.28 -11.62 -19.04
C PHE A 545 -5.10 -11.98 -17.57
N GLY A 546 -4.62 -13.19 -17.30
CA GLY A 546 -4.41 -13.67 -15.94
C GLY A 546 -3.96 -15.14 -15.92
N THR A 547 -3.99 -15.71 -14.73
CA THR A 547 -3.53 -17.05 -14.38
C THR A 547 -4.64 -17.80 -13.65
N PRO A 548 -4.43 -19.04 -13.18
CA PRO A 548 -5.39 -19.67 -12.26
C PRO A 548 -5.51 -18.99 -10.88
N GLN A 549 -4.62 -18.06 -10.55
CA GLN A 549 -4.64 -17.26 -9.31
C GLN A 549 -5.25 -15.88 -9.57
N SER A 550 -5.30 -15.01 -8.55
CA SER A 550 -5.71 -13.62 -8.74
C SER A 550 -4.62 -12.77 -9.41
N ASP A 551 -5.05 -11.98 -10.39
CA ASP A 551 -4.23 -11.07 -11.17
C ASP A 551 -4.96 -9.74 -11.35
N MET A 552 -4.26 -8.61 -11.20
CA MET A 552 -4.89 -7.30 -11.41
C MET A 552 -3.95 -6.22 -11.90
N VAL A 553 -4.51 -5.18 -12.53
CA VAL A 553 -3.83 -3.90 -12.78
C VAL A 553 -4.18 -2.92 -11.67
N ARG A 554 -3.19 -2.21 -11.14
CA ARG A 554 -3.39 -1.18 -10.10
C ARG A 554 -3.22 0.25 -10.59
N LYS A 555 -2.24 0.50 -11.45
CA LYS A 555 -1.92 1.82 -12.01
C LYS A 555 -1.60 1.73 -13.50
N MET A 556 -1.81 2.82 -14.20
CA MET A 556 -1.49 2.96 -15.61
C MET A 556 -0.68 4.23 -15.88
N GLU A 557 0.25 4.13 -16.82
CA GLU A 557 0.98 5.27 -17.36
C GLU A 557 0.87 5.28 -18.89
N ILE A 558 1.04 6.46 -19.48
CA ILE A 558 1.11 6.61 -20.93
C ILE A 558 2.27 7.54 -21.30
N ASP A 559 3.07 7.15 -22.28
CA ASP A 559 4.17 7.99 -22.78
C ASP A 559 3.75 8.89 -23.95
N GLY A 560 4.68 9.73 -24.41
CA GLY A 560 4.42 10.66 -25.53
C GLY A 560 4.25 10.00 -26.90
N GLU A 561 4.42 8.68 -26.99
CA GLU A 561 4.25 7.85 -28.18
C GLU A 561 2.96 7.02 -28.10
N ASP A 562 2.13 7.27 -27.08
CA ASP A 562 0.90 6.55 -26.75
C ASP A 562 1.12 5.07 -26.44
N ASN A 563 2.32 4.68 -25.97
CA ASN A 563 2.50 3.37 -25.35
C ASN A 563 1.93 3.40 -23.93
N ILE A 564 1.24 2.33 -23.56
CA ILE A 564 0.56 2.20 -22.27
C ILE A 564 1.36 1.23 -21.40
N TYR A 565 1.58 1.61 -20.16
CA TYR A 565 2.26 0.80 -19.16
C TYR A 565 1.26 0.46 -18.07
N LEU A 566 1.05 -0.83 -17.84
CA LEU A 566 0.22 -1.34 -16.75
C LEU A 566 1.15 -1.82 -15.64
N VAL A 567 0.86 -1.42 -14.40
CA VAL A 567 1.55 -1.90 -13.21
C VAL A 567 0.52 -2.50 -12.25
N GLY A 568 0.83 -3.68 -11.73
CA GLY A 568 -0.06 -4.41 -10.85
C GLY A 568 0.68 -5.55 -10.15
N HIS A 569 -0.08 -6.53 -9.66
CA HIS A 569 0.47 -7.71 -9.00
C HIS A 569 -0.29 -8.99 -9.40
N THR A 570 0.36 -10.12 -9.16
CA THR A 570 -0.09 -11.47 -9.52
C THR A 570 0.31 -12.46 -8.43
N TYR A 571 -0.63 -13.31 -8.03
CA TYR A 571 -0.35 -14.48 -7.18
C TYR A 571 0.15 -15.68 -8.00
N GLY A 572 0.17 -15.55 -9.33
CA GLY A 572 0.49 -16.62 -10.27
C GLY A 572 1.82 -16.45 -11.00
N ASN A 573 2.04 -17.37 -11.93
CA ASN A 573 3.16 -17.34 -12.86
C ASN A 573 2.76 -16.61 -14.17
N LEU A 574 2.49 -15.30 -14.09
CA LEU A 574 1.90 -14.54 -15.20
C LEU A 574 2.91 -14.28 -16.33
N PHE A 575 4.05 -13.67 -16.00
CA PHE A 575 5.13 -13.35 -16.96
C PHE A 575 6.47 -13.98 -16.58
N ALA A 576 6.62 -14.39 -15.32
CA ALA A 576 7.75 -15.16 -14.81
C ALA A 576 7.25 -16.19 -13.79
N SER A 577 8.16 -16.94 -13.17
CA SER A 577 7.79 -17.77 -12.02
C SER A 577 7.57 -16.88 -10.80
N ASN A 578 6.47 -17.07 -10.07
CA ASN A 578 6.21 -16.40 -8.81
C ASN A 578 7.33 -16.74 -7.80
N ALA A 579 7.79 -15.73 -7.05
CA ALA A 579 8.87 -15.93 -6.10
C ALA A 579 8.44 -16.77 -4.88
N ASP A 580 7.17 -16.74 -4.47
CA ASP A 580 6.57 -17.72 -3.57
C ASP A 580 6.11 -18.96 -4.35
N ILE A 581 6.85 -20.06 -4.15
CA ILE A 581 6.57 -21.35 -4.78
C ILE A 581 5.18 -21.90 -4.37
N SER A 582 4.64 -21.44 -3.25
CA SER A 582 3.31 -21.83 -2.77
C SER A 582 2.16 -21.00 -3.33
N LEU A 583 2.45 -19.93 -4.10
CA LEU A 583 1.46 -19.05 -4.74
C LEU A 583 0.48 -18.40 -3.76
N ASN A 584 0.92 -18.12 -2.53
CA ASN A 584 0.11 -17.49 -1.50
C ASN A 584 0.41 -16.00 -1.32
N THR A 585 1.40 -15.45 -2.03
CA THR A 585 1.76 -14.04 -2.01
C THR A 585 1.92 -13.45 -3.40
N GLY A 586 1.61 -12.16 -3.53
CA GLY A 586 1.67 -11.44 -4.79
C GLY A 586 3.08 -11.00 -5.19
N ASP A 587 3.49 -11.28 -6.42
CA ASP A 587 4.61 -10.62 -7.11
C ASP A 587 4.09 -9.38 -7.84
N VAL A 588 4.95 -8.38 -8.07
CA VAL A 588 4.61 -7.23 -8.91
C VAL A 588 4.97 -7.46 -10.37
N TYR A 589 4.25 -6.80 -11.27
CA TYR A 589 4.55 -6.85 -12.70
C TYR A 589 4.41 -5.48 -13.38
N ALA A 590 5.09 -5.34 -14.52
CA ALA A 590 4.84 -4.29 -15.49
C ALA A 590 4.57 -4.88 -16.87
N TYR A 591 3.61 -4.28 -17.59
CA TYR A 591 3.15 -4.76 -18.89
C TYR A 591 2.98 -3.59 -19.86
N LYS A 592 3.78 -3.59 -20.93
CA LYS A 592 3.79 -2.52 -21.94
C LYS A 592 2.98 -2.93 -23.16
N LEU A 593 2.06 -2.05 -23.57
CA LEU A 593 1.21 -2.19 -24.73
C LEU A 593 1.39 -1.00 -25.69
N ASP A 594 1.11 -1.19 -26.97
CA ASP A 594 0.87 -0.08 -27.90
C ASP A 594 -0.57 0.46 -27.79
N SER A 595 -0.86 1.53 -28.52
CA SER A 595 -2.19 2.16 -28.57
C SER A 595 -3.30 1.24 -29.10
N ASP A 596 -2.97 0.15 -29.79
CA ASP A 596 -3.92 -0.86 -30.28
C ASP A 596 -4.05 -2.06 -29.34
N LEU A 597 -3.48 -1.97 -28.13
CA LEU A 597 -3.41 -3.01 -27.11
C LEU A 597 -2.59 -4.24 -27.53
N ASN A 598 -1.67 -4.10 -28.50
CA ASN A 598 -0.71 -5.15 -28.77
C ASN A 598 0.42 -5.12 -27.74
N VAL A 599 0.88 -6.31 -27.36
CA VAL A 599 1.94 -6.49 -26.37
C VAL A 599 3.30 -6.10 -26.93
N LEU A 600 4.03 -5.26 -26.20
CA LEU A 600 5.39 -4.84 -26.53
C LEU A 600 6.44 -5.45 -25.61
N ALA A 601 6.20 -5.48 -24.30
CA ALA A 601 7.12 -6.03 -23.29
C ALA A 601 6.37 -6.38 -22.00
N SER A 602 6.92 -7.28 -21.19
CA SER A 602 6.42 -7.58 -19.86
C SER A 602 7.55 -8.00 -18.93
N VAL A 603 7.35 -7.79 -17.63
CA VAL A 603 8.23 -8.27 -16.56
C VAL A 603 7.40 -8.59 -15.32
N GLN A 604 7.77 -9.65 -14.61
CA GLN A 604 7.26 -9.99 -13.28
C GLN A 604 8.47 -10.21 -12.37
N LEU A 605 8.40 -9.68 -11.15
CA LEU A 605 9.46 -9.70 -10.16
C LEU A 605 8.88 -9.52 -8.76
N GLY A 606 9.58 -10.07 -7.76
CA GLY A 606 9.14 -9.97 -6.38
C GLY A 606 10.04 -10.76 -5.43
N THR A 607 9.48 -11.08 -4.28
CA THR A 607 10.05 -11.81 -3.16
C THR A 607 9.12 -12.98 -2.83
N PRO A 608 9.58 -13.99 -2.07
CA PRO A 608 8.68 -15.03 -1.55
C PRO A 608 7.61 -14.55 -0.55
N HIS A 609 7.36 -13.24 -0.48
CA HIS A 609 6.45 -12.56 0.42
C HIS A 609 5.60 -11.55 -0.36
N GLU A 610 4.65 -10.89 0.30
CA GLU A 610 3.72 -9.99 -0.36
C GLU A 610 4.41 -8.72 -0.89
N ASP A 611 4.27 -8.46 -2.20
CA ASP A 611 4.78 -7.29 -2.88
C ASP A 611 3.68 -6.55 -3.66
N ARG A 612 3.57 -5.24 -3.47
CA ARG A 612 2.58 -4.38 -4.15
C ARG A 612 3.25 -3.16 -4.74
N ALA A 613 2.86 -2.78 -5.95
CA ALA A 613 3.41 -1.63 -6.67
C ALA A 613 2.33 -0.67 -7.18
N PHE A 614 2.67 0.60 -7.10
CA PHE A 614 2.13 1.70 -7.89
C PHE A 614 3.15 2.08 -8.97
N SER A 615 2.83 3.07 -9.80
CA SER A 615 3.73 3.59 -10.82
C SER A 615 3.80 5.11 -10.83
N ALA A 616 4.89 5.62 -11.43
CA ALA A 616 4.97 6.98 -11.93
C ALA A 616 5.86 7.00 -13.18
N PHE A 617 5.40 7.61 -14.27
CA PHE A 617 6.23 7.81 -15.47
C PHE A 617 6.87 9.20 -15.50
N LYS A 618 8.20 9.27 -15.41
CA LYS A 618 8.91 10.56 -15.41
C LYS A 618 10.32 10.41 -15.98
N ASN A 619 10.78 11.43 -16.71
CA ASN A 619 12.13 11.48 -17.28
C ASN A 619 12.49 10.24 -18.12
N ASN A 620 11.52 9.70 -18.87
CA ASN A 620 11.67 8.49 -19.68
C ASN A 620 12.10 7.26 -18.84
N LEU A 621 11.59 7.18 -17.62
CA LEU A 621 11.68 6.03 -16.72
C LEU A 621 10.30 5.71 -16.21
N LEU A 622 10.02 4.41 -16.10
CA LEU A 622 8.87 3.92 -15.37
C LEU A 622 9.35 3.59 -13.95
N PHE A 623 9.00 4.43 -12.99
CA PHE A 623 9.20 4.11 -11.59
C PHE A 623 8.09 3.17 -11.13
N MET A 624 8.48 2.14 -10.37
CA MET A 624 7.56 1.26 -9.66
C MET A 624 7.93 1.31 -8.18
N GLY A 625 6.95 1.52 -7.32
CA GLY A 625 7.19 1.64 -5.89
C GLY A 625 5.93 1.37 -5.10
N GLY A 626 6.10 0.90 -3.89
CA GLY A 626 5.00 0.41 -3.07
C GLY A 626 5.53 -0.26 -1.82
N MET A 627 4.88 -1.33 -1.38
CA MET A 627 5.20 -2.01 -0.12
C MET A 627 5.61 -3.47 -0.35
N THR A 628 6.55 -3.94 0.46
CA THR A 628 7.07 -5.31 0.45
C THR A 628 7.18 -5.83 1.87
N GLU A 629 6.77 -7.08 2.12
CA GLU A 629 7.14 -7.80 3.35
C GLU A 629 8.52 -8.45 3.24
N GLY A 630 9.05 -8.58 2.02
CA GLY A 630 10.30 -9.26 1.73
C GLY A 630 11.52 -8.35 1.67
N VAL A 631 12.58 -8.89 1.08
CA VAL A 631 13.86 -8.20 0.90
C VAL A 631 14.05 -7.91 -0.59
N ILE A 632 13.62 -6.74 -1.05
CA ILE A 632 13.84 -6.27 -2.42
C ILE A 632 15.25 -5.68 -2.55
N LYS A 633 15.58 -4.68 -1.72
CA LYS A 633 16.86 -3.94 -1.76
C LYS A 633 17.68 -4.05 -0.48
N ASP A 634 17.02 -3.98 0.66
CA ASP A 634 17.60 -4.02 1.99
C ASP A 634 16.74 -4.93 2.87
N SER A 635 17.24 -5.31 4.05
CA SER A 635 16.47 -6.15 4.98
C SER A 635 15.15 -5.48 5.37
N SER A 636 14.05 -6.23 5.34
CA SER A 636 12.78 -5.77 5.89
C SER A 636 12.93 -5.46 7.38
N LYS A 637 12.59 -4.24 7.79
CA LYS A 637 12.71 -3.81 9.20
C LYS A 637 11.43 -4.04 9.99
N GLY A 638 10.29 -4.14 9.30
CA GLY A 638 8.96 -4.22 9.86
C GLY A 638 8.10 -5.30 9.20
N SER A 639 6.78 -5.08 9.20
CA SER A 639 5.86 -5.94 8.45
C SER A 639 5.90 -5.61 6.96
N PHE A 640 5.65 -4.35 6.63
CA PHE A 640 5.75 -3.81 5.28
C PHE A 640 6.76 -2.68 5.29
N ASP A 641 7.72 -2.73 4.37
CA ASP A 641 8.64 -1.63 4.07
C ASP A 641 8.25 -1.01 2.72
N GLY A 642 8.48 0.30 2.58
CA GLY A 642 8.39 0.98 1.30
C GLY A 642 9.57 0.61 0.39
N TYR A 643 9.35 0.48 -0.91
CA TYR A 643 10.43 0.25 -1.88
C TYR A 643 10.25 1.04 -3.18
N VAL A 644 11.35 1.19 -3.92
CA VAL A 644 11.39 1.87 -5.22
C VAL A 644 12.29 1.11 -6.20
N LEU A 645 11.77 0.93 -7.41
CA LEU A 645 12.42 0.39 -8.61
C LEU A 645 12.31 1.41 -9.74
N ALA A 646 13.21 1.34 -10.70
CA ALA A 646 13.05 2.01 -12.00
C ALA A 646 13.27 1.02 -13.12
N LEU A 647 12.42 1.11 -14.15
CA LEU A 647 12.50 0.33 -15.38
C LEU A 647 12.80 1.24 -16.57
N ASP A 648 13.62 0.76 -17.51
CA ASP A 648 13.71 1.35 -18.84
C ASP A 648 12.38 1.09 -19.57
N PRO A 649 11.65 2.13 -20.00
CA PRO A 649 10.35 1.96 -20.61
C PRO A 649 10.41 1.31 -21.99
N THR A 650 11.59 1.18 -22.61
CA THR A 650 11.76 0.53 -23.91
C THR A 650 11.56 -0.98 -23.81
N ASN A 651 12.12 -1.61 -22.79
CA ASN A 651 12.20 -3.06 -22.65
C ASN A 651 11.76 -3.59 -21.27
N LEU A 652 11.38 -2.71 -20.35
CA LEU A 652 11.02 -3.01 -18.95
C LEU A 652 12.13 -3.71 -18.16
N GLU A 653 13.40 -3.54 -18.57
CA GLU A 653 14.53 -4.03 -17.78
C GLU A 653 14.82 -3.07 -16.60
N LEU A 654 15.21 -3.65 -15.46
CA LEU A 654 15.62 -2.90 -14.27
C LEU A 654 16.79 -1.97 -14.58
N SER A 655 16.56 -0.69 -14.35
CA SER A 655 17.57 0.36 -14.40
C SER A 655 18.13 0.57 -12.99
N GLY A 656 19.26 -0.07 -12.69
CA GLY A 656 19.98 0.21 -11.44
C GLY A 656 20.44 1.66 -11.44
N THR A 657 20.08 2.43 -10.42
CA THR A 657 20.38 3.87 -10.36
C THR A 657 21.88 4.14 -10.27
N THR A 658 22.48 4.22 -11.45
CA THR A 658 23.50 5.22 -11.75
C THR A 658 22.98 6.09 -12.89
N LEU A 659 21.75 6.58 -12.75
CA LEU A 659 21.28 7.68 -13.57
C LEU A 659 21.91 8.94 -13.02
N SER A 660 22.76 9.50 -13.88
CA SER A 660 23.68 10.59 -13.65
C SER A 660 23.11 11.68 -12.76
N THR A 661 23.81 12.04 -11.68
CA THR A 661 23.94 13.47 -11.37
C THR A 661 24.29 14.15 -12.69
N ASN A 662 23.61 15.23 -13.07
CA ASN A 662 24.07 16.09 -14.15
C ASN A 662 25.51 16.56 -13.85
N GLU A 663 26.51 15.71 -14.10
CA GLU A 663 27.86 16.13 -14.37
C GLU A 663 27.76 16.71 -15.76
N GLU A 664 27.47 18.01 -15.79
CA GLU A 664 27.81 18.90 -16.89
C GLU A 664 29.14 18.41 -17.47
N THR A 665 29.08 17.67 -18.57
CA THR A 665 30.27 17.02 -19.10
C THR A 665 31.18 18.14 -19.56
N LEU A 666 32.43 18.20 -19.06
CA LEU A 666 33.38 19.25 -19.42
C LEU A 666 33.34 19.50 -20.94
N ASN A 667 32.81 20.68 -21.31
CA ASN A 667 32.53 21.09 -22.68
C ASN A 667 33.71 20.73 -23.62
N SER A 668 33.36 20.22 -24.79
CA SER A 668 34.07 19.29 -25.69
C SER A 668 35.45 19.69 -26.29
N GLY A 669 36.27 20.49 -25.59
CA GLY A 669 37.63 20.91 -26.02
C GLY A 669 38.81 20.13 -25.44
N LEU A 670 38.60 19.24 -24.46
CA LEU A 670 39.70 18.54 -23.77
C LEU A 670 40.29 17.40 -24.59
N ARG A 671 41.62 17.42 -24.78
CA ARG A 671 42.38 16.37 -25.49
C ARG A 671 43.46 15.78 -24.59
N LEU A 672 43.52 14.45 -24.51
CA LEU A 672 44.55 13.72 -23.80
C LEU A 672 45.62 13.23 -24.77
N TYR A 673 46.89 13.50 -24.47
CA TYR A 673 48.02 13.03 -25.27
C TYR A 673 49.34 12.97 -24.46
N PRO A 674 50.32 12.16 -24.89
CA PRO A 674 50.18 11.11 -25.90
C PRO A 674 49.34 9.94 -25.36
N ASN A 675 48.64 9.24 -26.26
CA ASN A 675 48.00 7.96 -25.98
C ASN A 675 48.30 7.03 -27.18
N PRO A 676 49.13 5.98 -27.03
CA PRO A 676 49.68 5.46 -25.77
C PRO A 676 50.71 6.37 -25.07
N VAL A 677 50.74 6.34 -23.74
CA VAL A 677 51.64 7.14 -22.88
C VAL A 677 52.80 6.30 -22.35
N ILE A 678 53.98 6.89 -22.16
CA ILE A 678 55.18 6.20 -21.64
C ILE A 678 55.60 6.75 -20.27
N GLN A 679 55.72 8.08 -20.13
CA GLN A 679 56.17 8.72 -18.89
C GLN A 679 55.30 9.91 -18.53
N GLN A 680 55.08 10.85 -19.45
CA GLN A 680 54.27 12.02 -19.19
C GLN A 680 52.94 11.99 -19.94
N LEU A 681 51.87 12.17 -19.18
CA LEU A 681 50.52 12.36 -19.67
C LEU A 681 50.16 13.85 -19.66
N ARG A 682 49.55 14.35 -20.73
CA ARG A 682 49.02 15.73 -20.78
C ARG A 682 47.56 15.74 -21.15
N ILE A 683 46.83 16.67 -20.56
CA ILE A 683 45.47 17.02 -20.95
C ILE A 683 45.48 18.49 -21.34
N GLN A 684 45.04 18.80 -22.55
CA GLN A 684 44.96 20.16 -23.08
C GLN A 684 43.50 20.60 -23.16
N GLY A 685 43.21 21.78 -22.62
CA GLY A 685 41.90 22.45 -22.65
C GLY A 685 41.73 23.34 -21.41
N ASN A 686 40.49 23.75 -21.10
CA ASN A 686 40.21 24.57 -19.92
C ASN A 686 40.15 23.69 -18.66
N ILE A 687 41.26 23.64 -17.90
CA ILE A 687 41.44 22.78 -16.72
C ILE A 687 41.62 23.70 -15.50
N ARG A 688 40.52 24.32 -15.04
CA ARG A 688 40.50 25.13 -13.81
C ARG A 688 40.03 24.27 -12.64
N ASN A 689 40.73 24.36 -11.50
CA ASN A 689 40.40 23.68 -10.25
C ASN A 689 40.09 22.18 -10.41
N ALA A 690 40.83 21.48 -11.28
CA ALA A 690 40.57 20.07 -11.54
C ALA A 690 41.40 19.17 -10.62
N SER A 691 40.80 18.07 -10.19
CA SER A 691 41.46 16.89 -9.63
C SER A 691 41.49 15.78 -10.69
N LEU A 692 42.55 14.98 -10.71
CA LEU A 692 42.72 13.88 -11.65
C LEU A 692 42.98 12.58 -10.89
N LYS A 693 42.20 11.54 -11.18
CA LYS A 693 42.37 10.18 -10.64
C LYS A 693 42.58 9.18 -11.77
N ILE A 694 43.49 8.22 -11.58
CA ILE A 694 43.76 7.12 -12.52
C ILE A 694 43.36 5.80 -11.87
N TYR A 695 42.55 5.02 -12.56
CA TYR A 695 42.04 3.72 -12.14
C TYR A 695 42.50 2.64 -13.12
N ASP A 696 42.74 1.43 -12.62
CA ASP A 696 42.84 0.25 -13.49
C ASP A 696 41.44 -0.22 -13.96
N LEU A 697 41.39 -1.23 -14.83
CA LEU A 697 40.13 -1.77 -15.37
C LEU A 697 39.25 -2.48 -14.33
N THR A 698 39.75 -2.75 -13.12
CA THR A 698 38.97 -3.32 -12.01
C THR A 698 38.40 -2.24 -11.08
N GLY A 699 38.62 -0.95 -11.40
CA GLY A 699 38.16 0.18 -10.60
C GLY A 699 39.09 0.53 -9.43
N ARG A 700 40.26 -0.10 -9.31
CA ARG A 700 41.22 0.21 -8.25
C ARG A 700 41.96 1.51 -8.57
N LEU A 701 41.99 2.43 -7.59
CA LEU A 701 42.73 3.69 -7.69
C LEU A 701 44.24 3.43 -7.72
N MET A 702 44.90 3.91 -8.78
CA MET A 702 46.34 3.77 -9.01
C MET A 702 47.11 5.04 -8.66
N MET A 703 46.52 6.20 -8.94
CA MET A 703 47.14 7.51 -8.71
C MET A 703 46.06 8.60 -8.59
N SER A 704 46.33 9.64 -7.79
CA SER A 704 45.48 10.83 -7.66
C SER A 704 46.35 12.07 -7.61
N GLN A 705 45.89 13.16 -8.21
CA GLN A 705 46.51 14.48 -8.13
C GLN A 705 45.43 15.56 -8.00
N ASP A 706 45.48 16.30 -6.89
CA ASP A 706 44.67 17.49 -6.68
C ASP A 706 45.34 18.71 -7.33
N ASN A 707 44.54 19.74 -7.67
CA ASN A 707 45.01 20.95 -8.37
C ASN A 707 45.81 20.64 -9.65
N PHE A 708 45.30 19.69 -10.44
CA PHE A 708 45.90 19.24 -11.69
C PHE A 708 45.99 20.39 -12.70
N ASN A 709 47.19 20.59 -13.23
CA ASN A 709 47.54 21.73 -14.09
C ASN A 709 47.75 21.33 -15.57
N GLY A 710 47.28 20.15 -15.98
CA GLY A 710 47.35 19.70 -17.37
C GLY A 710 48.50 18.74 -17.71
N SER A 711 49.40 18.41 -16.76
CA SER A 711 50.47 17.42 -16.96
C SER A 711 50.70 16.57 -15.72
N LEU A 712 50.86 15.26 -15.90
CA LEU A 712 51.12 14.28 -14.82
C LEU A 712 52.19 13.27 -15.25
N ASP A 713 53.07 12.91 -14.31
CA ASP A 713 54.05 11.84 -14.46
C ASP A 713 53.44 10.49 -14.08
N VAL A 714 53.38 9.57 -15.03
CA VAL A 714 52.83 8.22 -14.90
C VAL A 714 53.91 7.13 -14.99
N SER A 715 55.19 7.48 -14.83
CA SER A 715 56.30 6.52 -14.88
C SER A 715 56.17 5.36 -13.89
N ASN A 716 55.52 5.62 -12.74
CA ASN A 716 55.39 4.68 -11.64
C ASN A 716 54.19 3.73 -11.78
N ILE A 717 53.39 3.90 -12.84
CA ILE A 717 52.26 3.03 -13.17
C ILE A 717 52.75 1.96 -14.17
N LYS A 718 52.36 0.70 -13.94
CA LYS A 718 52.73 -0.44 -14.79
C LYS A 718 52.13 -0.30 -16.20
N THR A 719 52.71 -1.01 -17.17
CA THR A 719 52.13 -1.17 -18.51
C THR A 719 50.73 -1.78 -18.43
N GLY A 720 49.74 -1.17 -19.09
CA GLY A 720 48.34 -1.59 -18.99
C GLY A 720 47.33 -0.57 -19.51
N ASN A 721 46.05 -0.93 -19.43
CA ASN A 721 44.93 -0.06 -19.77
C ASN A 721 44.37 0.60 -18.51
N TYR A 722 44.11 1.89 -18.57
CA TYR A 722 43.67 2.70 -17.44
C TYR A 722 42.52 3.62 -17.83
N ILE A 723 41.69 3.95 -16.83
CA ILE A 723 40.67 4.98 -16.92
C ILE A 723 41.14 6.18 -16.11
N ILE A 724 41.11 7.36 -16.72
CA ILE A 724 41.46 8.62 -16.06
C ILE A 724 40.20 9.43 -15.88
N ALA A 725 39.85 9.75 -14.64
CA ALA A 725 38.75 10.63 -14.29
C ALA A 725 39.30 12.01 -13.93
N LEU A 726 38.83 13.04 -14.63
CA LEU A 726 39.13 14.44 -14.36
C LEU A 726 37.87 15.10 -13.80
N LYS A 727 37.94 15.74 -12.63
CA LYS A 727 36.79 16.36 -11.96
C LYS A 727 37.12 17.77 -11.49
N ASN A 728 36.28 18.76 -11.79
CA ASN A 728 36.30 20.10 -11.15
C ASN A 728 35.09 20.24 -10.21
N ASP A 729 34.88 21.43 -9.65
CA ASP A 729 33.87 21.69 -8.61
C ASP A 729 32.47 21.13 -8.95
N ASN A 730 32.03 21.15 -10.24
CA ASN A 730 30.69 20.68 -10.66
C ASN A 730 30.67 19.80 -11.94
N GLN A 731 31.83 19.42 -12.52
CA GLN A 731 31.91 18.75 -13.83
C GLN A 731 32.95 17.62 -13.80
N SER A 732 32.72 16.53 -14.54
CA SER A 732 33.74 15.52 -14.77
C SER A 732 33.85 15.03 -16.22
N LYS A 733 34.98 14.37 -16.52
CA LYS A 733 35.24 13.72 -17.80
C LYS A 733 36.20 12.55 -17.62
N THR A 734 35.92 11.44 -18.29
CA THR A 734 36.79 10.27 -18.31
C THR A 734 37.54 10.08 -19.64
N PHE A 735 38.75 9.53 -19.56
CA PHE A 735 39.57 9.16 -20.72
C PHE A 735 40.06 7.72 -20.58
N LYS A 736 40.12 6.99 -21.69
CA LYS A 736 40.81 5.70 -21.77
C LYS A 736 42.27 5.93 -22.18
N VAL A 737 43.22 5.37 -21.43
CA VAL A 737 44.65 5.53 -21.67
C VAL A 737 45.36 4.19 -21.70
N ILE A 738 46.25 4.02 -22.68
CA ILE A 738 47.14 2.87 -22.79
C ILE A 738 48.52 3.30 -22.31
N LYS A 739 49.02 2.70 -21.22
CA LYS A 739 50.39 2.89 -20.72
C LYS A 739 51.27 1.81 -21.32
N LEU A 740 52.31 2.22 -22.07
CA LEU A 740 53.35 1.33 -22.59
C LEU A 740 54.48 1.13 -21.58
#